data_AF-A0A316VMZ4-F1
#
_entry.id   AF-A0A316VMZ4-F1
#
_cell.length_a   1.000
_cell.length_b   1.000
_cell.length_c   1.000
_cell.angle_alpha   90.00
_cell.angle_beta   90.00
_cell.angle_gamma   90.00
#
_symmetry.space_group_name_H-M   'P 1'
#
loop_
_entity.id
_entity.type
_entity.pdbx_description
1 polymer ?
#
loop_
_entity_poly.entity_id
_entity_poly.type
_entity_poly.pdbx_seq_one_letter_code
_entity_poly.pdbx_strand_id
1 'polypeptide(L)'
;MVHIRSVGASTNESPQIGFVSSTNLVADHLKSPDDLAKIPALRKKLLKEQSSLSAKLKSGAKEQLEATRDGLIKLQATRKDVTSIRDSFTEIEGICGESMGTHDGMTSTSRNTNASRSFRVISEVSQIHRNFVETASILEKLEKLPSQIETLAIRLHKAQEDLLNPSNDILVLHFHISKLELFRNETVQIGRRCSSEVRQTLNEYFSPLDGLIKRFEAYLMEICSQMMELLRNGHLTIVILVLKIIEKESREDEKAAAIRLAKKANLEGAARFRSVIANARVIKLYRPKLMERLDEANRELFDECWSRFGAPKDEGERADYSDFLGHLDWIYQDLDFVKEEMEKVFPSDYNIFRFYVKSYHKHLGEILRNRILATDPEASILLVLYQFGQEYKKTMTKELDVDSKWLEPSLLGGKEQTIIDDYLGLITRKIDEWTANLMSDEVRDFVARERAPDESSEGLYGLQYAAILFQMINQQVDVAADSGQASILSRAVSHACQAMRASQATWLRVLEQEFKKQREAKGPEEVTEGLVEYVIALANDQLRSADYGEALMTRVEGMVSEKYKPQIREAIDNVINGYLDVSKRCTQVLVDLVFADLRPVLKDLFSYPQWYTEGIMTTIIETIRDYTSDYSERVNPDLFDVLCNDLMDRFMTSYLGSLRRTSKLRMPSAGERMRSDIEECRSMFASFKSTEDVASRFEVLDMVLSMITSSSTMVFLSYWTFAKAHGSQLAFLEALMRARDDIDKSDVTAIMESARRKVKQENLSEIPEGGITIVGRVEAAHAGEAGLFGGRLNLPGATKALTGALAASARLMGAGWRQANIPPVSST
;
A
#
# COMPACT_ATOMS: atom_id res chain seq x y z
N MET A 1 41.07 38.78 -19.08
CA MET A 1 41.28 37.58 -19.91
C MET A 1 40.85 37.93 -21.32
N VAL A 2 41.84 38.19 -22.18
CA VAL A 2 41.62 38.29 -23.62
C VAL A 2 41.12 36.93 -24.06
N HIS A 3 39.91 36.90 -24.61
CA HIS A 3 39.45 35.84 -25.48
C HIS A 3 40.45 35.73 -26.63
N ILE A 4 41.44 34.87 -26.46
CA ILE A 4 41.94 34.09 -27.58
C ILE A 4 41.00 32.90 -27.62
N ARG A 5 40.15 32.87 -28.65
CA ARG A 5 39.42 31.67 -29.06
C ARG A 5 40.37 30.48 -28.95
N SER A 6 40.10 29.56 -28.03
CA SER A 6 40.67 28.22 -28.08
C SER A 6 40.12 27.57 -29.35
N VAL A 7 40.91 27.58 -30.41
CA VAL A 7 40.77 26.58 -31.45
C VAL A 7 40.87 25.24 -30.73
N GLY A 8 39.83 24.42 -30.87
CA GLY A 8 39.63 23.21 -30.09
C GLY A 8 40.87 22.36 -30.04
N ALA A 9 41.41 22.17 -28.84
CA ALA A 9 42.17 20.98 -28.53
C ALA A 9 41.15 19.84 -28.51
N SER A 10 41.03 19.15 -29.63
CA SER A 10 40.45 17.82 -29.66
C SER A 10 41.15 17.02 -28.57
N THR A 11 40.42 16.68 -27.52
CA THR A 11 40.79 15.65 -26.56
C THR A 11 41.16 14.42 -27.37
N ASN A 12 42.46 14.19 -27.50
CA ASN A 12 42.99 12.94 -28.01
C ASN A 12 42.73 11.93 -26.90
N GLU A 13 41.49 11.44 -26.84
CA GLU A 13 41.19 10.17 -26.17
C GLU A 13 42.12 9.16 -26.84
N SER A 14 43.15 8.73 -26.11
CA SER A 14 43.89 7.54 -26.46
C SER A 14 42.86 6.41 -26.59
N PRO A 15 42.60 5.85 -27.77
CA PRO A 15 41.84 4.62 -27.81
C PRO A 15 42.70 3.59 -27.08
N GLN A 16 42.23 3.11 -25.93
CA GLN A 16 42.73 1.85 -25.41
C GLN A 16 42.42 0.81 -26.47
N ILE A 17 43.39 0.56 -27.36
CA ILE A 17 43.37 -0.57 -28.26
C ILE A 17 43.61 -1.77 -27.35
N GLY A 18 42.53 -2.31 -26.79
CA GLY A 18 42.55 -3.63 -26.20
C GLY A 18 43.09 -4.58 -27.27
N PHE A 19 44.24 -5.19 -27.00
CA PHE A 19 44.68 -6.35 -27.75
C PHE A 19 43.65 -7.45 -27.50
N VAL A 20 42.62 -7.52 -28.36
CA VAL A 20 41.71 -8.65 -28.42
C VAL A 20 42.55 -9.83 -28.87
N SER A 21 42.84 -10.74 -27.94
CA SER A 21 43.59 -11.96 -28.22
C SER A 21 42.98 -12.66 -29.42
N SER A 22 43.80 -12.93 -30.44
CA SER A 22 43.43 -13.58 -31.70
C SER A 22 42.72 -14.93 -31.50
N THR A 23 42.86 -15.54 -30.32
CA THR A 23 42.15 -16.74 -29.91
C THR A 23 40.63 -16.55 -29.76
N ASN A 24 40.16 -15.37 -29.35
CA ASN A 24 38.73 -15.14 -29.10
C ASN A 24 37.93 -14.92 -30.40
N LEU A 25 38.52 -14.26 -31.40
CA LEU A 25 37.91 -14.08 -32.72
C LEU A 25 37.75 -15.41 -33.49
N VAL A 26 38.66 -16.36 -33.29
CA VAL A 26 38.58 -17.70 -33.89
C VAL A 26 37.47 -18.51 -33.22
N ALA A 27 37.37 -18.45 -31.89
CA ALA A 27 36.34 -19.13 -31.11
C ALA A 27 34.92 -18.61 -31.38
N ASP A 28 34.76 -17.32 -31.68
CA ASP A 28 33.44 -16.74 -31.97
C ASP A 28 32.93 -17.06 -33.38
N HIS A 29 33.82 -17.22 -34.36
CA HIS A 29 33.43 -17.39 -35.77
C HIS A 29 33.45 -18.83 -36.29
N LEU A 30 34.10 -19.78 -35.59
CA LEU A 30 34.18 -21.18 -36.00
C LEU A 30 33.66 -22.09 -34.89
N LYS A 31 32.32 -22.23 -34.80
CA LYS A 31 31.66 -23.05 -33.77
C LYS A 31 31.26 -24.45 -34.28
N SER A 32 31.19 -24.66 -35.60
CA SER A 32 30.83 -25.93 -36.24
C SER A 32 31.80 -26.30 -37.40
N PRO A 33 32.01 -27.59 -37.73
CA PRO A 33 32.91 -28.03 -38.81
C PRO A 33 32.59 -27.43 -40.19
N ASP A 34 31.31 -27.15 -40.49
CA ASP A 34 30.89 -26.54 -41.76
C ASP A 34 31.32 -25.06 -41.91
N ASP A 35 31.65 -24.39 -40.80
CA ASP A 35 32.12 -23.00 -40.82
C ASP A 35 33.54 -22.87 -41.40
N LEU A 36 34.28 -23.98 -41.57
CA LEU A 36 35.58 -24.01 -42.24
C LEU A 36 35.51 -23.52 -43.70
N ALA A 37 34.36 -23.69 -44.37
CA ALA A 37 34.15 -23.18 -45.72
C ALA A 37 34.16 -21.64 -45.81
N LYS A 38 33.93 -20.93 -44.68
CA LYS A 38 33.88 -19.46 -44.61
C LYS A 38 35.27 -18.82 -44.39
N ILE A 39 36.30 -19.63 -44.12
CA ILE A 39 37.69 -19.16 -43.87
C ILE A 39 38.25 -18.31 -45.03
N PRO A 40 38.10 -18.66 -46.33
CA PRO A 40 38.64 -17.86 -47.42
C PRO A 40 38.01 -16.46 -47.48
N ALA A 41 36.71 -16.35 -47.19
CA ALA A 41 35.99 -15.08 -47.15
C ALA A 41 36.43 -14.22 -45.94
N LEU A 42 36.58 -14.84 -44.76
CA LEU A 42 37.09 -14.16 -43.56
C LEU A 42 38.54 -13.69 -43.76
N ARG A 43 39.39 -14.51 -44.39
CA ARG A 43 40.77 -14.13 -44.73
C ARG A 43 40.80 -12.94 -45.68
N LYS A 44 39.93 -12.90 -46.69
CA LYS A 44 39.81 -11.75 -47.60
C LYS A 44 39.31 -10.49 -46.87
N LYS A 45 38.37 -10.64 -45.93
CA LYS A 45 37.89 -9.53 -45.09
C LYS A 45 39.00 -9.00 -44.19
N LEU A 46 39.72 -9.87 -43.49
CA LEU A 46 40.84 -9.49 -42.62
C LEU A 46 42.01 -8.88 -43.40
N LEU A 47 42.31 -9.38 -44.61
CA LEU A 47 43.31 -8.75 -45.48
C LEU A 47 42.88 -7.34 -45.91
N LYS A 48 41.59 -7.15 -46.21
CA LYS A 48 41.05 -5.82 -46.53
C LYS A 48 41.13 -4.90 -45.31
N GLU A 49 40.75 -5.38 -44.14
CA GLU A 49 40.86 -4.63 -42.88
C GLU A 49 42.32 -4.29 -42.57
N GLN A 50 43.26 -5.23 -42.67
CA GLN A 50 44.69 -5.03 -42.51
C GLN A 50 45.25 -4.02 -43.52
N SER A 51 44.83 -4.08 -44.79
CA SER A 51 45.24 -3.10 -45.81
C SER A 51 44.70 -1.70 -45.49
N SER A 52 43.48 -1.60 -44.96
CA SER A 52 42.87 -0.32 -44.57
C SER A 52 43.51 0.23 -43.29
N LEU A 53 43.82 -0.62 -42.33
CA LEU A 53 44.49 -0.27 -41.07
C LEU A 53 45.93 0.14 -41.33
N SER A 54 46.66 -0.58 -42.17
CA SER A 54 48.02 -0.19 -42.56
C SER A 54 48.04 1.11 -43.36
N ALA A 55 47.06 1.36 -44.24
CA ALA A 55 46.92 2.64 -44.93
C ALA A 55 46.62 3.80 -43.95
N LYS A 56 45.69 3.59 -43.00
CA LYS A 56 45.38 4.56 -41.94
C LYS A 56 46.57 4.80 -41.01
N LEU A 57 47.29 3.76 -40.59
CA LEU A 57 48.48 3.87 -39.77
C LEU A 57 49.61 4.58 -40.51
N LYS A 58 49.81 4.32 -41.80
CA LYS A 58 50.83 4.99 -42.60
C LYS A 58 50.49 6.46 -42.82
N SER A 59 49.22 6.78 -43.04
CA SER A 59 48.73 8.17 -43.13
C SER A 59 48.87 8.90 -41.80
N GLY A 60 48.40 8.28 -40.70
CA GLY A 60 48.49 8.87 -39.35
C GLY A 60 49.93 9.01 -38.89
N ALA A 61 50.80 8.05 -39.16
CA ALA A 61 52.23 8.16 -38.87
C ALA A 61 52.89 9.28 -39.69
N LYS A 62 52.47 9.47 -40.95
CA LYS A 62 52.95 10.58 -41.79
C LYS A 62 52.49 11.93 -41.22
N GLU A 63 51.21 12.08 -40.88
CA GLU A 63 50.68 13.31 -40.27
C GLU A 63 51.35 13.62 -38.93
N GLN A 64 51.56 12.60 -38.08
CA GLN A 64 52.27 12.80 -36.82
C GLN A 64 53.73 13.18 -37.06
N LEU A 65 54.43 12.56 -38.02
CA LEU A 65 55.80 12.94 -38.35
C LEU A 65 55.88 14.35 -38.94
N GLU A 66 54.94 14.76 -39.79
CA GLU A 66 54.85 16.12 -40.32
C GLU A 66 54.54 17.13 -39.20
N ALA A 67 53.59 16.84 -38.31
CA ALA A 67 53.29 17.67 -37.16
C ALA A 67 54.49 17.76 -36.20
N THR A 68 55.24 16.67 -36.01
CA THR A 68 56.45 16.66 -35.17
C THR A 68 57.57 17.47 -35.83
N ARG A 69 57.74 17.34 -37.16
CA ARG A 69 58.71 18.12 -37.94
C ARG A 69 58.38 19.61 -37.88
N ASP A 70 57.14 19.98 -38.14
CA ASP A 70 56.69 21.38 -38.07
C ASP A 70 56.77 21.92 -36.64
N GLY A 71 56.44 21.09 -35.65
CA GLY A 71 56.63 21.39 -34.24
C GLY A 71 58.10 21.67 -33.91
N LEU A 72 59.02 20.87 -34.45
CA LEU A 72 60.46 21.00 -34.23
C LEU A 72 61.05 22.22 -34.95
N ILE A 73 60.59 22.52 -36.18
CA ILE A 73 60.93 23.74 -36.91
C ILE A 73 60.45 24.97 -36.13
N LYS A 74 59.19 24.97 -35.66
CA LYS A 74 58.65 26.03 -34.82
C LYS A 74 59.43 26.15 -33.50
N LEU A 75 59.81 25.05 -32.86
CA LEU A 75 60.61 25.07 -31.64
C LEU A 75 62.02 25.65 -31.87
N GLN A 76 62.65 25.31 -32.99
CA GLN A 76 63.93 25.89 -33.37
C GLN A 76 63.82 27.39 -33.67
N ALA A 77 62.76 27.81 -34.37
CA ALA A 77 62.47 29.22 -34.60
C ALA A 77 62.22 29.96 -33.28
N THR A 78 61.34 29.45 -32.42
CA THR A 78 61.08 30.03 -31.09
C THR A 78 62.33 30.06 -30.24
N ARG A 79 63.19 29.02 -30.28
CA ARG A 79 64.47 29.03 -29.55
C ARG A 79 65.38 30.14 -30.07
N LYS A 80 65.47 30.31 -31.39
CA LYS A 80 66.25 31.39 -32.02
C LYS A 80 65.70 32.76 -31.64
N ASP A 81 64.39 32.93 -31.66
CA ASP A 81 63.71 34.17 -31.26
C ASP A 81 63.89 34.46 -29.78
N VAL A 82 63.78 33.45 -28.91
CA VAL A 82 64.04 33.59 -27.46
C VAL A 82 65.50 33.93 -27.20
N THR A 83 66.46 33.33 -27.91
CA THR A 83 67.86 33.75 -27.80
C THR A 83 68.07 35.17 -28.29
N SER A 84 67.45 35.57 -29.40
CA SER A 84 67.53 36.95 -29.89
C SER A 84 66.91 37.94 -28.91
N ILE A 85 65.75 37.62 -28.32
CA ILE A 85 65.10 38.43 -27.30
C ILE A 85 65.99 38.50 -26.06
N ARG A 86 66.57 37.39 -25.62
CA ARG A 86 67.49 37.37 -24.48
C ARG A 86 68.72 38.22 -24.76
N ASP A 87 69.29 38.13 -25.95
CA ASP A 87 70.47 38.89 -26.34
C ASP A 87 70.14 40.40 -26.41
N SER A 88 68.98 40.77 -26.98
CA SER A 88 68.45 42.13 -26.92
C SER A 88 68.14 42.60 -25.50
N PHE A 89 67.65 41.72 -24.62
CA PHE A 89 67.44 42.03 -23.21
C PHE A 89 68.76 42.20 -22.47
N THR A 90 69.79 41.40 -22.75
CA THR A 90 71.14 41.61 -22.18
C THR A 90 71.79 42.88 -22.71
N GLU A 91 71.50 43.29 -23.94
CA GLU A 91 71.94 44.58 -24.49
C GLU A 91 71.22 45.75 -23.78
N ILE A 92 69.90 45.65 -23.59
CA ILE A 92 69.11 46.63 -22.84
C ILE A 92 69.53 46.65 -21.36
N GLU A 93 69.72 45.49 -20.73
CA GLU A 93 70.23 45.35 -19.37
C GLU A 93 71.69 45.81 -19.25
N GLY A 94 72.51 45.72 -20.30
CA GLY A 94 73.83 46.33 -20.34
C GLY A 94 73.73 47.86 -20.31
N ILE A 95 72.89 48.43 -21.18
CA ILE A 95 72.60 49.87 -21.25
C ILE A 95 71.96 50.38 -19.93
N CYS A 96 71.16 49.57 -19.24
CA CYS A 96 70.56 49.89 -17.94
C CYS A 96 71.43 49.51 -16.72
N GLY A 97 72.32 48.53 -16.84
CA GLY A 97 73.13 47.94 -15.78
C GLY A 97 74.47 48.64 -15.59
N GLU A 98 75.07 49.16 -16.67
CA GLU A 98 76.13 50.17 -16.59
C GLU A 98 75.65 51.49 -15.94
N SER A 99 74.33 51.66 -15.79
CA SER A 99 73.70 52.72 -14.99
C SER A 99 73.45 52.36 -13.51
N MET A 100 73.75 51.13 -13.06
CA MET A 100 73.44 50.66 -11.70
C MET A 100 74.66 50.25 -10.86
N GLY A 101 75.85 50.08 -11.46
CA GLY A 101 77.07 49.68 -10.74
C GLY A 101 78.16 50.75 -10.81
N THR A 102 78.19 51.68 -9.86
CA THR A 102 79.39 52.25 -9.21
C THR A 102 78.98 53.40 -8.29
N HIS A 103 78.65 53.03 -7.06
CA HIS A 103 79.00 53.84 -5.91
C HIS A 103 80.53 53.68 -5.76
N ASP A 104 81.23 54.81 -5.65
CA ASP A 104 82.62 54.95 -5.23
C ASP A 104 83.69 55.20 -6.32
N GLY A 105 84.40 56.33 -6.15
CA GLY A 105 85.80 56.54 -6.53
C GLY A 105 86.24 56.48 -7.99
N MET A 106 86.51 57.67 -8.55
CA MET A 106 87.58 57.97 -9.53
C MET A 106 87.30 57.81 -11.04
N THR A 107 87.52 58.95 -11.69
CA THR A 107 87.60 59.32 -13.12
C THR A 107 87.77 58.21 -14.18
N SER A 108 86.85 58.15 -15.15
CA SER A 108 87.14 58.50 -16.55
C SER A 108 85.87 58.50 -17.43
N THR A 109 85.70 59.62 -18.13
CA THR A 109 84.98 59.89 -19.38
C THR A 109 84.05 58.81 -19.97
N SER A 110 82.73 58.97 -19.78
CA SER A 110 81.72 58.56 -20.77
C SER A 110 80.55 59.56 -20.79
N ARG A 111 80.24 60.09 -21.98
CA ARG A 111 79.39 61.27 -22.25
C ARG A 111 77.87 61.07 -22.06
N ASN A 112 77.40 59.99 -21.42
CA ASN A 112 75.97 59.63 -21.44
C ASN A 112 75.25 59.60 -20.07
N THR A 113 75.78 60.28 -19.06
CA THR A 113 75.22 60.30 -17.68
C THR A 113 74.12 61.36 -17.45
N ASN A 114 74.02 62.37 -18.32
CA ASN A 114 73.02 63.44 -18.16
C ASN A 114 71.63 63.04 -18.70
N ALA A 115 71.56 62.33 -19.83
CA ALA A 115 70.30 61.88 -20.41
C ALA A 115 69.57 60.85 -19.53
N SER A 116 70.31 59.95 -18.87
CA SER A 116 69.78 58.94 -17.95
C SER A 116 69.26 59.56 -16.63
N ARG A 117 69.95 60.56 -16.08
CA ARG A 117 69.46 61.35 -14.94
C ARG A 117 68.21 62.16 -15.29
N SER A 118 68.21 62.85 -16.43
CA SER A 118 67.06 63.61 -16.91
C SER A 118 65.85 62.71 -17.17
N PHE A 119 66.04 61.53 -17.75
CA PHE A 119 64.95 60.56 -17.96
C PHE A 119 64.36 60.05 -16.63
N ARG A 120 65.20 59.80 -15.62
CA ARG A 120 64.73 59.42 -14.28
C ARG A 120 63.89 60.52 -13.63
N VAL A 121 64.37 61.76 -13.65
CA VAL A 121 63.65 62.92 -13.11
C VAL A 121 62.35 63.16 -13.87
N ILE A 122 62.35 63.05 -15.20
CA ILE A 122 61.13 63.19 -16.02
C ILE A 122 60.13 62.06 -15.70
N SER A 123 60.60 60.83 -15.48
CA SER A 123 59.75 59.70 -15.09
C SER A 123 59.16 59.88 -13.68
N GLU A 124 59.97 60.29 -12.71
CA GLU A 124 59.53 60.60 -11.34
C GLU A 124 58.51 61.76 -11.33
N VAL A 125 58.79 62.85 -12.04
CA VAL A 125 57.87 64.00 -12.17
C VAL A 125 56.59 63.60 -12.89
N SER A 126 56.67 62.78 -13.96
CA SER A 126 55.48 62.28 -14.65
C SER A 126 54.63 61.37 -13.76
N GLN A 127 55.27 60.58 -12.88
CA GLN A 127 54.57 59.73 -11.92
C GLN A 127 53.90 60.55 -10.82
N ILE A 128 54.58 61.56 -10.29
CA ILE A 128 54.01 62.50 -9.31
C ILE A 128 52.83 63.26 -9.91
N HIS A 129 52.97 63.76 -11.15
CA HIS A 129 51.88 64.47 -11.82
C HIS A 129 50.67 63.55 -12.05
N ARG A 130 50.88 62.31 -12.50
CA ARG A 130 49.78 61.33 -12.64
C ARG A 130 49.08 61.06 -11.32
N ASN A 131 49.84 60.83 -10.25
CA ASN A 131 49.28 60.59 -8.91
C ASN A 131 48.49 61.79 -8.41
N PHE A 132 48.96 63.02 -8.67
CA PHE A 132 48.26 64.24 -8.29
C PHE A 132 46.95 64.42 -9.04
N VAL A 133 46.95 64.20 -10.36
CA VAL A 133 45.73 64.24 -11.19
C VAL A 133 44.73 63.18 -10.75
N GLU A 134 45.20 61.97 -10.43
CA GLU A 134 44.35 60.87 -9.94
C GLU A 134 43.73 61.21 -8.57
N THR A 135 44.52 61.78 -7.66
CA THR A 135 44.04 62.22 -6.34
C THR A 135 43.04 63.37 -6.44
N ALA A 136 43.29 64.37 -7.29
CA ALA A 136 42.36 65.46 -7.54
C ALA A 136 41.04 64.96 -8.14
N SER A 137 41.10 64.01 -9.08
CA SER A 137 39.90 63.39 -9.66
C SER A 137 39.10 62.57 -8.63
N ILE A 138 39.77 61.85 -7.74
CA ILE A 138 39.10 61.09 -6.67
C ILE A 138 38.40 62.06 -5.70
N LEU A 139 39.05 63.16 -5.33
CA LEU A 139 38.46 64.18 -4.44
C LEU A 139 37.22 64.83 -5.06
N GLU A 140 37.29 65.24 -6.34
CA GLU A 140 36.14 65.81 -7.05
C GLU A 140 34.95 64.84 -7.11
N LYS A 141 35.22 63.54 -7.30
CA LYS A 141 34.19 62.50 -7.29
C LYS A 141 33.62 62.24 -5.89
N LEU A 142 34.44 62.31 -4.83
CA LEU A 142 33.99 62.18 -3.45
C LEU A 142 33.10 63.36 -3.03
N GLU A 143 33.42 64.57 -3.47
CA GLU A 143 32.60 65.77 -3.22
C GLU A 143 31.22 65.68 -3.88
N LYS A 144 31.16 65.15 -5.11
CA LYS A 144 29.91 64.95 -5.87
C LYS A 144 29.11 63.71 -5.43
N LEU A 145 29.66 62.85 -4.58
CA LEU A 145 29.06 61.57 -4.20
C LEU A 145 27.71 61.73 -3.45
N PRO A 146 27.57 62.59 -2.42
CA PRO A 146 26.33 62.66 -1.65
C PRO A 146 25.12 63.10 -2.48
N SER A 147 25.27 64.11 -3.34
CA SER A 147 24.19 64.60 -4.20
C SER A 147 23.77 63.57 -5.26
N GLN A 148 24.72 62.78 -5.77
CA GLN A 148 24.43 61.66 -6.67
C GLN A 148 23.66 60.54 -5.97
N ILE A 149 24.04 60.19 -4.73
CA ILE A 149 23.34 59.18 -3.93
C ILE A 149 21.90 59.62 -3.64
N GLU A 150 21.70 60.88 -3.25
CA GLU A 150 20.37 61.42 -2.96
C GLU A 150 19.45 61.39 -4.20
N THR A 151 19.97 61.81 -5.35
CA THR A 151 19.22 61.78 -6.63
C THR A 151 18.80 60.36 -7.00
N LEU A 152 19.70 59.38 -6.83
CA LEU A 152 19.40 57.98 -7.10
C LEU A 152 18.44 57.37 -6.07
N ALA A 153 18.53 57.77 -4.80
CA ALA A 153 17.63 57.31 -3.74
C ALA A 153 16.19 57.78 -3.99
N ILE A 154 15.99 59.03 -4.42
CA ILE A 154 14.65 59.55 -4.78
C ILE A 154 14.10 58.80 -6.00
N ARG A 155 14.94 58.53 -7.00
CA ARG A 155 14.53 57.79 -8.20
C ARG A 155 14.17 56.33 -7.86
N LEU A 156 14.94 55.69 -6.98
CA LEU A 156 14.64 54.34 -6.50
C LEU A 156 13.32 54.29 -5.73
N HIS A 157 13.07 55.27 -4.84
CA HIS A 157 11.81 55.34 -4.10
C HIS A 157 10.59 55.42 -5.03
N LYS A 158 10.66 56.28 -6.06
CA LYS A 158 9.59 56.38 -7.07
C LYS A 158 9.39 55.08 -7.84
N ALA A 159 10.47 54.36 -8.14
CA ALA A 159 10.40 53.07 -8.83
C ALA A 159 9.83 51.95 -7.95
N GLN A 160 9.94 52.07 -6.62
CA GLN A 160 9.37 51.13 -5.65
C GLN A 160 7.86 51.33 -5.45
N GLU A 161 7.35 52.56 -5.58
CA GLU A 161 5.91 52.87 -5.44
C GLU A 161 5.07 52.29 -6.58
N ASP A 162 5.65 52.11 -7.78
CA ASP A 162 4.96 51.59 -8.96
C ASP A 162 5.81 50.54 -9.70
N LEU A 163 5.70 49.29 -9.24
CA LEU A 163 6.35 48.11 -9.83
C LEU A 163 5.88 47.83 -11.28
N LEU A 164 4.69 48.30 -11.64
CA LEU A 164 4.04 48.07 -12.93
C LEU A 164 4.32 49.20 -13.95
N ASN A 165 5.10 50.22 -13.61
CA ASN A 165 5.34 51.31 -14.55
C ASN A 165 6.13 50.86 -15.80
N PRO A 166 5.62 51.06 -17.04
CA PRO A 166 6.34 50.72 -18.27
C PRO A 166 7.66 51.49 -18.45
N SER A 167 7.79 52.65 -17.79
CA SER A 167 8.97 53.52 -17.84
C SER A 167 9.92 53.24 -16.67
N ASN A 168 10.24 51.97 -16.43
CA ASN A 168 11.10 51.61 -15.32
C ASN A 168 12.57 51.97 -15.62
N ASP A 169 13.11 52.90 -14.84
CA ASP A 169 14.50 53.35 -14.88
C ASP A 169 15.49 52.31 -14.33
N ILE A 170 15.10 51.05 -14.16
CA ILE A 170 15.91 49.98 -13.56
C ILE A 170 17.30 49.82 -14.18
N LEU A 171 17.41 49.97 -15.51
CA LEU A 171 18.69 49.93 -16.22
C LEU A 171 19.55 51.15 -15.89
N VAL A 172 18.93 52.32 -15.78
CA VAL A 172 19.59 53.58 -15.44
C VAL A 172 20.09 53.52 -13.99
N LEU A 173 19.24 53.07 -13.07
CA LEU A 173 19.58 52.82 -11.66
C LEU A 173 20.74 51.82 -11.56
N HIS A 174 20.66 50.66 -12.24
CA HIS A 174 21.74 49.67 -12.28
C HIS A 174 23.05 50.27 -12.78
N PHE A 175 23.01 51.01 -13.88
CA PHE A 175 24.19 51.60 -14.49
C PHE A 175 24.89 52.61 -13.58
N HIS A 176 24.14 53.53 -12.98
CA HIS A 176 24.70 54.55 -12.10
C HIS A 176 25.18 53.95 -10.77
N ILE A 177 24.42 53.04 -10.17
CA ILE A 177 24.83 52.34 -8.94
C ILE A 177 26.10 51.51 -9.20
N SER A 178 26.17 50.78 -10.33
CA SER A 178 27.36 50.00 -10.70
C SER A 178 28.61 50.87 -10.88
N LYS A 179 28.45 52.09 -11.43
CA LYS A 179 29.57 53.05 -11.55
C LYS A 179 30.04 53.55 -10.19
N LEU A 180 29.12 53.86 -9.30
CA LEU A 180 29.44 54.29 -7.93
C LEU A 180 30.09 53.16 -7.13
N GLU A 181 29.63 51.93 -7.32
CA GLU A 181 30.23 50.74 -6.70
C GLU A 181 31.64 50.48 -7.22
N LEU A 182 31.89 50.63 -8.53
CA LEU A 182 33.24 50.55 -9.10
C LEU A 182 34.15 51.61 -8.49
N PHE A 183 33.68 52.85 -8.42
CA PHE A 183 34.43 53.96 -7.81
C PHE A 183 34.75 53.69 -6.33
N ARG A 184 33.77 53.17 -5.57
CA ARG A 184 33.98 52.73 -4.18
C ARG A 184 35.07 51.66 -4.11
N ASN A 185 34.96 50.61 -4.92
CA ASN A 185 35.90 49.48 -4.89
C ASN A 185 37.32 49.92 -5.24
N GLU A 186 37.49 50.79 -6.25
CA GLU A 186 38.78 51.39 -6.62
C GLU A 186 39.35 52.22 -5.47
N THR A 187 38.55 53.11 -4.89
CA THR A 187 38.97 54.04 -3.83
C THR A 187 39.32 53.30 -2.54
N VAL A 188 38.51 52.33 -2.12
CA VAL A 188 38.77 51.50 -0.93
C VAL A 188 40.03 50.65 -1.13
N GLN A 189 40.27 50.14 -2.35
CA GLN A 189 41.47 49.37 -2.66
C GLN A 189 42.74 50.22 -2.61
N ILE A 190 42.69 51.47 -3.09
CA ILE A 190 43.79 52.45 -2.92
C ILE A 190 43.99 52.74 -1.43
N GLY A 191 42.90 52.96 -0.69
CA GLY A 191 42.89 53.21 0.75
C GLY A 191 43.45 52.08 1.61
N ARG A 192 43.57 50.85 1.10
CA ARG A 192 44.23 49.73 1.82
C ARG A 192 45.70 49.99 2.12
N ARG A 193 46.35 50.87 1.35
CA ARG A 193 47.75 51.28 1.56
C ARG A 193 47.89 52.46 2.54
N CYS A 194 46.78 53.03 3.00
CA CYS A 194 46.74 54.18 3.89
C CYS A 194 46.58 53.78 5.37
N SER A 195 46.67 54.77 6.27
CA SER A 195 46.48 54.58 7.72
C SER A 195 45.09 54.03 8.07
N SER A 196 44.95 53.49 9.28
CA SER A 196 43.66 52.93 9.74
C SER A 196 42.54 53.95 9.83
N GLU A 197 42.86 55.18 10.24
CA GLU A 197 41.90 56.30 10.34
C GLU A 197 41.31 56.68 8.98
N VAL A 198 42.15 56.80 7.94
CA VAL A 198 41.70 57.11 6.57
C VAL A 198 40.77 56.03 6.02
N ARG A 199 41.03 54.75 6.35
CA ARG A 199 40.15 53.65 5.97
C ARG A 199 38.78 53.74 6.65
N GLN A 200 38.74 54.18 7.91
CA GLN A 200 37.49 54.38 8.63
C GLN A 200 36.68 55.54 8.03
N THR A 201 37.30 56.69 7.79
CA THR A 201 36.63 57.84 7.17
C THR A 201 36.09 57.50 5.76
N LEU A 202 36.86 56.77 4.95
CA LEU A 202 36.38 56.29 3.64
C LEU A 202 35.14 55.39 3.78
N ASN A 203 35.12 54.48 4.76
CA ASN A 203 33.95 53.62 4.99
C ASN A 203 32.72 54.42 5.43
N GLU A 204 32.89 55.45 6.27
CA GLU A 204 31.80 56.32 6.69
C GLU A 204 31.21 57.10 5.51
N TYR A 205 32.06 57.65 4.62
CA TYR A 205 31.62 58.33 3.39
C TYR A 205 30.85 57.43 2.42
N PHE A 206 31.22 56.15 2.32
CA PHE A 206 30.54 55.18 1.43
C PHE A 206 29.35 54.45 2.10
N SER A 207 29.12 54.61 3.40
CA SER A 207 28.00 53.96 4.12
C SER A 207 26.62 54.25 3.52
N PRO A 208 26.28 55.50 3.12
CA PRO A 208 25.00 55.78 2.45
C PRO A 208 24.85 55.06 1.09
N LEU A 209 25.95 54.87 0.36
CA LEU A 209 25.96 54.11 -0.89
C LEU A 209 25.68 52.63 -0.65
N ASP A 210 26.25 52.03 0.39
CA ASP A 210 25.95 50.64 0.77
C ASP A 210 24.48 50.46 1.15
N GLY A 211 23.88 51.45 1.83
CA GLY A 211 22.44 51.49 2.10
C GLY A 211 21.59 51.53 0.83
N LEU A 212 21.98 52.36 -0.15
CA LEU A 212 21.32 52.45 -1.45
C LEU A 212 21.43 51.14 -2.25
N ILE A 213 22.61 50.51 -2.27
CA ILE A 213 22.84 49.22 -2.96
C ILE A 213 21.91 48.14 -2.37
N LYS A 214 21.80 48.05 -1.05
CA LYS A 214 20.90 47.08 -0.38
C LYS A 214 19.44 47.31 -0.75
N ARG A 215 18.98 48.57 -0.78
CA ARG A 215 17.60 48.89 -1.19
C ARG A 215 17.33 48.55 -2.65
N PHE A 216 18.30 48.83 -3.53
CA PHE A 216 18.19 48.48 -4.95
C PHE A 216 18.18 46.96 -5.15
N GLU A 217 19.00 46.21 -4.39
CA GLU A 217 18.99 44.76 -4.43
C GLU A 217 17.65 44.20 -3.95
N ALA A 218 17.08 44.72 -2.85
CA ALA A 218 15.75 44.32 -2.40
C ALA A 218 14.67 44.59 -3.46
N TYR A 219 14.73 45.75 -4.13
CA TYR A 219 13.83 46.08 -5.23
C TYR A 219 13.97 45.13 -6.43
N LEU A 220 15.21 44.77 -6.80
CA LEU A 220 15.47 43.78 -7.86
C LEU A 220 14.84 42.42 -7.49
N MET A 221 14.97 41.98 -6.24
CA MET A 221 14.41 40.71 -5.77
C MET A 221 12.88 40.73 -5.70
N GLU A 222 12.27 41.86 -5.38
CA GLU A 222 10.80 42.03 -5.41
C GLU A 222 10.23 41.92 -6.83
N ILE A 223 10.93 42.47 -7.82
CA ILE A 223 10.55 42.27 -9.23
C ILE A 223 10.72 40.79 -9.63
N CYS A 224 11.72 40.11 -9.07
CA CYS A 224 11.95 38.69 -9.34
C CYS A 224 10.83 37.81 -8.78
N SER A 225 10.31 38.07 -7.58
CA SER A 225 9.18 37.29 -7.02
C SER A 225 7.90 37.47 -7.83
N GLN A 226 7.66 38.66 -8.37
CA GLN A 226 6.45 38.99 -9.16
C GLN A 226 6.61 38.74 -10.67
N MET A 227 7.66 38.03 -11.10
CA MET A 227 7.99 37.88 -12.52
C MET A 227 6.89 37.20 -13.35
N MET A 228 6.18 36.23 -12.76
CA MET A 228 5.02 35.57 -13.39
C MET A 228 3.88 36.55 -13.66
N GLU A 229 3.53 37.37 -12.67
CA GLU A 229 2.45 38.36 -12.77
C GLU A 229 2.80 39.49 -13.74
N LEU A 230 4.06 39.92 -13.77
CA LEU A 230 4.54 40.90 -14.75
C LEU A 230 4.47 40.38 -16.18
N LEU A 231 4.73 39.09 -16.41
CA LEU A 231 4.57 38.48 -17.73
C LEU A 231 3.08 38.40 -18.13
N ARG A 232 2.19 38.02 -17.21
CA ARG A 232 0.73 37.97 -17.46
C ARG A 232 0.15 39.33 -17.82
N ASN A 233 0.61 40.39 -17.15
CA ASN A 233 0.21 41.76 -17.43
C ASN A 233 0.88 42.37 -18.67
N GLY A 234 1.65 41.58 -19.43
CA GLY A 234 2.28 42.00 -20.68
C GLY A 234 3.53 42.86 -20.53
N HIS A 235 4.09 42.97 -19.31
CA HIS A 235 5.27 43.79 -19.01
C HIS A 235 6.59 43.06 -19.31
N LEU A 236 6.69 42.46 -20.51
CA LEU A 236 7.82 41.67 -20.99
C LEU A 236 9.17 42.42 -20.89
N THR A 237 9.15 43.72 -21.17
CA THR A 237 10.34 44.57 -21.21
C THR A 237 11.07 44.61 -19.87
N ILE A 238 10.33 44.69 -18.75
CA ILE A 238 10.91 44.76 -17.40
C ILE A 238 11.64 43.45 -17.08
N VAL A 239 11.00 42.32 -17.38
CA VAL A 239 11.56 40.98 -17.16
C VAL A 239 12.86 40.79 -17.96
N ILE A 240 12.86 41.17 -19.25
CA ILE A 240 14.06 41.10 -20.09
C ILE A 240 15.17 42.00 -19.53
N LEU A 241 14.85 43.20 -19.07
CA LEU A 241 15.84 44.12 -18.50
C LEU A 241 16.46 43.56 -17.22
N VAL A 242 15.66 42.99 -16.32
CA VAL A 242 16.14 42.33 -15.09
C VAL A 242 17.03 41.14 -15.42
N LEU A 243 16.61 40.27 -16.34
CA LEU A 243 17.43 39.12 -16.78
C LEU A 243 18.76 39.57 -17.37
N LYS A 244 18.77 40.61 -18.22
CA LYS A 244 20.00 41.19 -18.77
C LYS A 244 20.91 41.79 -17.70
N ILE A 245 20.35 42.44 -16.68
CA ILE A 245 21.11 42.93 -15.53
C ILE A 245 21.76 41.76 -14.80
N ILE A 246 21.01 40.70 -14.52
CA ILE A 246 21.49 39.50 -13.82
C ILE A 246 22.59 38.78 -14.62
N GLU A 247 22.43 38.62 -15.93
CA GLU A 247 23.46 38.03 -16.80
C GLU A 247 24.75 38.87 -16.82
N LYS A 248 24.60 40.19 -16.95
CA LYS A 248 25.75 41.11 -16.95
C LYS A 248 26.50 41.03 -15.63
N GLU A 249 25.80 41.09 -14.50
CA GLU A 249 26.41 40.99 -13.16
C GLU A 249 27.03 39.61 -12.93
N SER A 250 26.39 38.53 -13.39
CA SER A 250 26.93 37.16 -13.29
C SER A 250 28.21 37.01 -14.08
N ARG A 251 28.29 37.57 -15.29
CA ARG A 251 29.50 37.56 -16.12
C ARG A 251 30.64 38.36 -15.49
N GLU A 252 30.35 39.48 -14.84
CA GLU A 252 31.36 40.25 -14.10
C GLU A 252 31.82 39.52 -12.83
N ASP A 253 30.92 38.82 -12.15
CA ASP A 253 31.22 37.97 -10.99
C ASP A 253 32.11 36.77 -11.36
N GLU A 254 31.83 36.10 -12.49
CA GLU A 254 32.67 35.02 -13.03
C GLU A 254 34.07 35.52 -13.38
N LYS A 255 34.18 36.69 -14.03
CA LYS A 255 35.48 37.32 -14.32
C LYS A 255 36.25 37.61 -13.03
N ALA A 256 35.59 38.15 -12.00
CA ALA A 256 36.20 38.44 -10.72
C ALA A 256 36.66 37.15 -10.00
N ALA A 257 35.84 36.10 -10.01
CA ALA A 257 36.17 34.79 -9.44
C ALA A 257 37.37 34.15 -10.15
N ALA A 258 37.41 34.17 -11.49
CA ALA A 258 38.52 33.64 -12.28
C ALA A 258 39.85 34.36 -11.98
N ILE A 259 39.82 35.68 -11.82
CA ILE A 259 41.00 36.48 -11.45
C ILE A 259 41.49 36.12 -10.04
N ARG A 260 40.57 35.95 -9.07
CA ARG A 260 40.92 35.51 -7.70
C ARG A 260 41.54 34.12 -7.68
N LEU A 261 41.00 33.20 -8.47
CA LEU A 261 41.52 31.84 -8.60
C LEU A 261 42.92 31.85 -9.23
N ALA A 262 43.12 32.62 -10.31
CA ALA A 262 44.42 32.79 -10.95
C ALA A 262 45.49 33.37 -9.99
N LYS A 263 45.10 34.30 -9.11
CA LYS A 263 45.98 34.83 -8.05
C LYS A 263 46.36 33.75 -7.04
N LYS A 264 45.39 32.93 -6.59
CA LYS A 264 45.64 31.84 -5.64
C LYS A 264 46.55 30.74 -6.24
N ALA A 265 46.50 30.55 -7.56
CA ALA A 265 47.31 29.59 -8.29
C ALA A 265 48.75 30.07 -8.64
N ASN A 266 49.18 31.25 -8.16
CA ASN A 266 50.55 31.76 -8.29
C ASN A 266 51.12 31.80 -9.73
N LEU A 267 50.30 32.03 -10.76
CA LEU A 267 50.82 32.30 -12.11
C LEU A 267 51.50 33.69 -12.13
N GLU A 268 52.84 33.69 -12.20
CA GLU A 268 53.73 34.87 -12.08
C GLU A 268 53.49 36.01 -13.09
N GLY A 269 52.66 35.80 -14.11
CA GLY A 269 52.23 36.83 -15.07
C GLY A 269 51.02 37.67 -14.64
N ALA A 270 50.23 37.22 -13.66
CA ALA A 270 48.97 37.87 -13.29
C ALA A 270 49.15 39.17 -12.49
N ALA A 271 50.22 39.27 -11.69
CA ALA A 271 50.47 40.45 -10.86
C ALA A 271 50.83 41.73 -11.65
N ARG A 272 51.16 41.60 -12.95
CA ARG A 272 51.61 42.71 -13.82
C ARG A 272 50.48 43.43 -14.56
N PHE A 273 49.29 42.86 -14.64
CA PHE A 273 48.15 43.53 -15.28
C PHE A 273 47.44 44.45 -14.28
N ARG A 274 47.34 45.76 -14.56
CA ARG A 274 46.55 46.72 -13.75
C ARG A 274 45.09 46.27 -13.55
N SER A 275 44.54 45.45 -14.45
CA SER A 275 43.21 44.83 -14.32
C SER A 275 43.09 43.83 -13.16
N VAL A 276 44.20 43.41 -12.55
CA VAL A 276 44.23 42.51 -11.38
C VAL A 276 44.21 43.29 -10.06
N ILE A 277 44.52 44.59 -10.09
CA ILE A 277 44.48 45.48 -8.92
C ILE A 277 43.08 46.13 -8.77
N ALA A 278 42.33 46.29 -9.86
CA ALA A 278 41.04 47.00 -9.88
C ALA A 278 39.82 46.20 -9.38
N ASN A 279 39.81 44.86 -9.47
CA ASN A 279 38.60 44.08 -9.16
C ASN A 279 38.59 43.50 -7.74
N ALA A 280 38.45 44.40 -6.76
CA ALA A 280 38.05 44.07 -5.38
C ALA A 280 36.53 43.85 -5.23
N ARG A 281 35.80 43.70 -6.34
CA ARG A 281 34.34 43.50 -6.41
C ARG A 281 33.87 42.35 -5.52
N VAL A 282 32.82 42.57 -4.72
CA VAL A 282 32.15 41.52 -3.95
C VAL A 282 31.30 40.68 -4.90
N ILE A 283 31.39 39.35 -4.81
CA ILE A 283 30.59 38.44 -5.65
C ILE A 283 29.16 38.48 -5.12
N LYS A 284 28.19 38.85 -5.96
CA LYS A 284 26.80 39.11 -5.56
C LYS A 284 25.88 37.90 -5.75
N LEU A 285 26.20 37.01 -6.71
CA LEU A 285 25.46 35.77 -7.00
C LEU A 285 23.97 35.99 -7.31
N TYR A 286 23.65 36.94 -8.20
CA TYR A 286 22.25 37.24 -8.56
C TYR A 286 21.52 36.10 -9.26
N ARG A 287 22.21 35.23 -10.02
CA ARG A 287 21.54 34.10 -10.68
C ARG A 287 20.99 33.06 -9.68
N PRO A 288 21.76 32.56 -8.69
CA PRO A 288 21.21 31.73 -7.62
C PRO A 288 20.09 32.43 -6.83
N LYS A 289 20.26 33.71 -6.47
CA LYS A 289 19.26 34.47 -5.73
C LYS A 289 17.94 34.62 -6.49
N LEU A 290 17.99 34.81 -7.81
CA LEU A 290 16.80 34.80 -8.66
C LEU A 290 16.05 33.46 -8.55
N MET A 291 16.77 32.35 -8.70
CA MET A 291 16.16 31.01 -8.62
C MET A 291 15.56 30.74 -7.25
N GLU A 292 16.24 31.12 -6.18
CA GLU A 292 15.75 31.02 -4.80
C GLU A 292 14.48 31.86 -4.61
N ARG A 293 14.46 33.10 -5.11
CA ARG A 293 13.29 33.99 -5.02
C ARG A 293 12.09 33.51 -5.81
N LEU A 294 12.31 32.90 -6.97
CA LEU A 294 11.24 32.25 -7.73
C LEU A 294 10.71 31.02 -6.99
N ASP A 295 11.57 30.21 -6.34
CA ASP A 295 11.15 29.08 -5.51
C ASP A 295 10.32 29.53 -4.30
N GLU A 296 10.75 30.62 -3.62
CA GLU A 296 10.03 31.24 -2.50
C GLU A 296 8.66 31.77 -2.93
N ALA A 297 8.58 32.49 -4.06
CA ALA A 297 7.31 33.00 -4.59
C ALA A 297 6.34 31.85 -4.94
N ASN A 298 6.86 30.77 -5.53
CA ASN A 298 6.05 29.58 -5.80
C ASN A 298 5.51 28.98 -4.49
N ARG A 299 6.34 28.87 -3.45
CA ARG A 299 5.92 28.36 -2.14
C ARG A 299 4.81 29.21 -1.54
N GLU A 300 4.96 30.54 -1.56
CA GLU A 300 3.96 31.48 -1.05
C GLU A 300 2.61 31.32 -1.75
N LEU A 301 2.62 31.09 -3.06
CA LEU A 301 1.40 30.86 -3.85
C LEU A 301 0.69 29.56 -3.43
N PHE A 302 1.44 28.48 -3.17
CA PHE A 302 0.90 27.23 -2.63
C PHE A 302 0.37 27.39 -1.20
N ASP A 303 1.06 28.15 -0.34
CA ASP A 303 0.64 28.45 1.03
C ASP A 303 -0.63 29.33 1.06
N GLU A 304 -0.76 30.28 0.12
CA GLU A 304 -1.97 31.09 -0.05
C GLU A 304 -3.15 30.24 -0.52
N CYS A 305 -2.94 29.37 -1.51
CA CYS A 305 -3.95 28.42 -1.97
C CYS A 305 -4.43 27.52 -0.82
N TRP A 306 -3.48 26.99 -0.02
CA TRP A 306 -3.80 26.23 1.18
C TRP A 306 -4.62 27.05 2.18
N SER A 307 -4.22 28.30 2.46
CA SER A 307 -4.90 29.17 3.42
C SER A 307 -6.33 29.53 3.00
N ARG A 308 -6.61 29.60 1.70
CA ARG A 308 -7.94 29.94 1.17
C ARG A 308 -8.89 28.75 1.10
N PHE A 309 -8.39 27.58 0.67
CA PHE A 309 -9.23 26.43 0.32
C PHE A 309 -9.04 25.20 1.23
N GLY A 310 -7.86 25.03 1.85
CA GLY A 310 -7.53 23.84 2.64
C GLY A 310 -7.47 24.05 4.15
N ALA A 311 -7.19 25.27 4.61
CA ALA A 311 -7.10 25.58 6.04
C ALA A 311 -8.50 25.62 6.69
N PRO A 312 -8.63 25.14 7.94
CA PRO A 312 -9.88 25.24 8.67
C PRO A 312 -10.26 26.71 8.85
N LYS A 313 -11.50 27.06 8.51
CA LYS A 313 -12.00 28.45 8.52
C LYS A 313 -12.35 28.92 9.94
N ASP A 314 -12.81 28.00 10.79
CA ASP A 314 -13.18 28.25 12.19
C ASP A 314 -12.44 27.32 13.19
N GLU A 315 -12.25 27.78 14.43
CA GLU A 315 -11.69 26.98 15.54
C GLU A 315 -12.66 25.83 15.91
N GLY A 316 -12.48 24.67 15.26
CA GLY A 316 -13.28 23.47 15.49
C GLY A 316 -13.73 22.77 14.20
N GLU A 317 -13.65 23.43 13.06
CA GLU A 317 -13.89 22.80 11.76
C GLU A 317 -12.68 21.97 11.32
N ARG A 318 -12.96 20.83 10.68
CA ARG A 318 -11.92 20.01 10.03
C ARG A 318 -11.50 20.67 8.72
N ALA A 319 -10.24 20.47 8.36
CA ALA A 319 -9.70 20.95 7.09
C ALA A 319 -10.41 20.27 5.90
N ASP A 320 -10.90 21.05 4.94
CA ASP A 320 -11.56 20.56 3.74
C ASP A 320 -10.53 20.19 2.67
N TYR A 321 -9.88 19.04 2.87
CA TYR A 321 -8.85 18.54 1.95
C TYR A 321 -9.35 18.32 0.52
N SER A 322 -10.62 17.94 0.36
CA SER A 322 -11.23 17.72 -0.97
C SER A 322 -11.39 19.02 -1.75
N ASP A 323 -11.73 20.12 -1.06
CA ASP A 323 -11.90 21.43 -1.70
C ASP A 323 -10.56 21.99 -2.17
N PHE A 324 -9.51 21.84 -1.35
CA PHE A 324 -8.15 22.15 -1.75
C PHE A 324 -7.72 21.38 -3.02
N LEU A 325 -7.90 20.06 -3.05
CA LEU A 325 -7.50 19.23 -4.19
C LEU A 325 -8.27 19.59 -5.48
N GLY A 326 -9.55 19.96 -5.36
CA GLY A 326 -10.37 20.38 -6.51
C GLY A 326 -9.96 21.71 -7.12
N HIS A 327 -9.30 22.58 -6.35
CA HIS A 327 -8.87 23.91 -6.82
C HIS A 327 -7.43 23.95 -7.32
N LEU A 328 -6.77 22.81 -7.57
CA LEU A 328 -5.36 22.78 -8.04
C LEU A 328 -5.19 22.89 -9.56
N ASP A 329 -6.28 23.07 -10.32
CA ASP A 329 -6.22 23.16 -11.79
C ASP A 329 -5.38 24.34 -12.31
N TRP A 330 -5.25 25.40 -11.52
CA TRP A 330 -4.40 26.55 -11.87
C TRP A 330 -2.94 26.15 -12.07
N ILE A 331 -2.45 25.06 -11.44
CA ILE A 331 -1.07 24.58 -11.61
C ILE A 331 -0.80 24.25 -13.07
N TYR A 332 -1.75 23.61 -13.75
CA TYR A 332 -1.60 23.21 -15.14
C TYR A 332 -1.63 24.43 -16.06
N GLN A 333 -2.51 25.39 -15.79
CA GLN A 333 -2.59 26.66 -16.55
C GLN A 333 -1.31 27.49 -16.40
N ASP A 334 -0.76 27.55 -15.19
CA ASP A 334 0.49 28.24 -14.89
C ASP A 334 1.67 27.61 -15.62
N LEU A 335 1.78 26.28 -15.60
CA LEU A 335 2.86 25.57 -16.29
C LEU A 335 2.75 25.67 -17.82
N ASP A 336 1.54 25.68 -18.36
CA ASP A 336 1.31 25.89 -19.78
C ASP A 336 1.75 27.31 -20.19
N PHE A 337 1.39 28.33 -19.39
CA PHE A 337 1.88 29.70 -19.59
C PHE A 337 3.41 29.81 -19.51
N VAL A 338 4.06 29.11 -18.57
CA VAL A 338 5.53 29.08 -18.48
C VAL A 338 6.16 28.49 -19.75
N LYS A 339 5.56 27.41 -20.28
CA LYS A 339 6.01 26.74 -21.51
C LYS A 339 5.83 27.63 -22.74
N GLU A 340 4.68 28.28 -22.87
CA GLU A 340 4.37 29.08 -24.06
C GLU A 340 5.06 30.44 -24.06
N GLU A 341 5.04 31.18 -22.95
CA GLU A 341 5.46 32.58 -22.92
C GLU A 341 6.79 32.79 -22.19
N MET A 342 7.00 32.15 -21.04
CA MET A 342 8.20 32.40 -20.21
C MET A 342 9.47 31.77 -20.81
N GLU A 343 9.36 30.60 -21.46
CA GLU A 343 10.49 29.93 -22.10
C GLU A 343 11.10 30.76 -23.25
N LYS A 344 10.28 31.59 -23.93
CA LYS A 344 10.74 32.50 -24.99
C LYS A 344 11.59 33.66 -24.47
N VAL A 345 11.37 34.06 -23.21
CA VAL A 345 12.01 35.24 -22.58
C VAL A 345 13.32 34.88 -21.90
N PHE A 346 13.38 33.68 -21.32
CA PHE A 346 14.55 33.22 -20.58
C PHE A 346 15.62 32.62 -21.50
N PRO A 347 16.91 32.78 -21.16
CA PRO A 347 17.98 32.05 -21.84
C PRO A 347 17.83 30.53 -21.64
N SER A 348 18.15 29.74 -22.67
CA SER A 348 18.04 28.27 -22.64
C SER A 348 18.81 27.62 -21.49
N ASP A 349 19.92 28.23 -21.05
CA ASP A 349 20.75 27.75 -19.95
C ASP A 349 20.00 27.68 -18.60
N TYR A 350 18.88 28.40 -18.47
CA TYR A 350 18.08 28.45 -17.25
C TYR A 350 17.14 27.25 -17.12
N ASN A 351 16.76 26.62 -18.23
CA ASN A 351 15.77 25.53 -18.27
C ASN A 351 14.53 25.85 -17.40
N ILE A 352 13.93 27.02 -17.62
CA ILE A 352 12.95 27.62 -16.70
C ILE A 352 11.71 26.73 -16.53
N PHE A 353 11.22 26.12 -17.61
CA PHE A 353 10.10 25.17 -17.54
C PHE A 353 10.39 24.00 -16.60
N ARG A 354 11.57 23.37 -16.74
CA ARG A 354 12.01 22.29 -15.85
C ARG A 354 12.12 22.74 -14.39
N PHE A 355 12.58 23.97 -14.15
CA PHE A 355 12.67 24.54 -12.81
C PHE A 355 11.27 24.69 -12.18
N TYR A 356 10.31 25.28 -12.89
CA TYR A 356 8.94 25.46 -12.40
C TYR A 356 8.24 24.13 -12.12
N VAL A 357 8.33 23.16 -13.04
CA VAL A 357 7.77 21.82 -12.84
C VAL A 357 8.30 21.19 -11.55
N LYS A 358 9.62 21.26 -11.30
CA LYS A 358 10.23 20.71 -10.09
C LYS A 358 9.84 21.46 -8.83
N SER A 359 9.80 22.79 -8.89
CA SER A 359 9.41 23.64 -7.77
C SER A 359 7.95 23.40 -7.37
N TYR A 360 7.03 23.34 -8.34
CA TYR A 360 5.61 23.06 -8.11
C TYR A 360 5.40 21.66 -7.53
N HIS A 361 6.04 20.65 -8.13
CA HIS A 361 5.97 19.27 -7.64
C HIS A 361 6.51 19.14 -6.21
N LYS A 362 7.61 19.83 -5.87
CA LYS A 362 8.19 19.86 -4.53
C LYS A 362 7.22 20.45 -3.51
N HIS A 363 6.70 21.66 -3.75
CA HIS A 363 5.85 22.38 -2.80
C HIS A 363 4.48 21.72 -2.64
N LEU A 364 3.86 21.27 -3.74
CA LEU A 364 2.63 20.48 -3.68
C LEU A 364 2.85 19.21 -2.85
N GLY A 365 3.93 18.47 -3.12
CA GLY A 365 4.27 17.27 -2.34
C GLY A 365 4.52 17.57 -0.86
N GLU A 366 5.12 18.70 -0.50
CA GLU A 366 5.30 19.12 0.89
C GLU A 366 3.97 19.38 1.60
N ILE A 367 3.02 20.06 0.95
CA ILE A 367 1.68 20.28 1.50
C ILE A 367 0.96 18.94 1.72
N LEU A 368 0.89 18.10 0.69
CA LEU A 368 0.18 16.82 0.77
C LEU A 368 0.76 15.91 1.88
N ARG A 369 2.10 15.86 2.01
CA ARG A 369 2.75 15.02 3.04
C ARG A 369 2.65 15.61 4.45
N ASN A 370 2.87 16.90 4.61
CA ASN A 370 2.99 17.51 5.95
C ASN A 370 1.66 18.01 6.52
N ARG A 371 0.68 18.34 5.67
CA ARG A 371 -0.61 18.94 6.10
C ARG A 371 -1.78 17.97 6.03
N ILE A 372 -1.76 17.01 5.10
CA ILE A 372 -2.84 16.03 4.90
C ILE A 372 -2.47 14.70 5.53
N LEU A 373 -1.43 14.02 5.02
CA LEU A 373 -1.05 12.69 5.49
C LEU A 373 -0.59 12.64 6.96
N ALA A 374 -0.08 13.75 7.50
CA ALA A 374 0.35 13.81 8.90
C ALA A 374 -0.83 13.89 9.89
N THR A 375 -2.06 14.16 9.42
CA THR A 375 -3.24 14.42 10.27
C THR A 375 -4.16 13.20 10.38
N ASP A 376 -3.72 12.02 9.93
CA ASP A 376 -4.50 10.76 9.91
C ASP A 376 -5.90 10.93 9.28
N PRO A 377 -5.97 11.25 7.97
CA PRO A 377 -7.22 11.60 7.30
C PRO A 377 -8.15 10.39 7.15
N GLU A 378 -9.44 10.67 6.96
CA GLU A 378 -10.45 9.63 6.76
C GLU A 378 -10.21 8.82 5.47
N ALA A 379 -10.76 7.61 5.43
CA ALA A 379 -10.61 6.69 4.30
C ALA A 379 -11.02 7.35 2.96
N SER A 380 -12.11 8.12 2.94
CA SER A 380 -12.58 8.85 1.76
C SER A 380 -11.52 9.80 1.19
N ILE A 381 -10.84 10.56 2.05
CA ILE A 381 -9.81 11.53 1.66
C ILE A 381 -8.54 10.83 1.19
N LEU A 382 -8.12 9.72 1.84
CA LEU A 382 -6.97 8.92 1.40
C LEU A 382 -7.15 8.42 -0.03
N LEU A 383 -8.38 8.00 -0.38
CA LEU A 383 -8.69 7.56 -1.73
C LEU A 383 -8.64 8.71 -2.74
N VAL A 384 -9.27 9.85 -2.43
CA VAL A 384 -9.24 11.04 -3.30
C VAL A 384 -7.80 11.50 -3.54
N LEU A 385 -6.98 11.49 -2.48
CA LEU A 385 -5.56 11.85 -2.56
C LEU A 385 -4.77 10.89 -3.47
N TYR A 386 -5.04 9.58 -3.38
CA TYR A 386 -4.42 8.59 -4.24
C TYR A 386 -4.83 8.77 -5.71
N GLN A 387 -6.13 8.99 -5.98
CA GLN A 387 -6.64 9.24 -7.32
C GLN A 387 -6.04 10.51 -7.92
N PHE A 388 -6.00 11.60 -7.15
CA PHE A 388 -5.37 12.85 -7.53
C PHE A 388 -3.89 12.66 -7.89
N GLY A 389 -3.14 11.89 -7.10
CA GLY A 389 -1.73 11.60 -7.40
C GLY A 389 -1.51 10.89 -8.74
N GLN A 390 -2.42 9.97 -9.11
CA GLN A 390 -2.39 9.29 -10.41
C GLN A 390 -2.78 10.22 -11.55
N GLU A 391 -3.83 11.02 -11.36
CA GLU A 391 -4.29 12.00 -12.33
C GLU A 391 -3.23 13.06 -12.60
N TYR A 392 -2.66 13.66 -11.56
CA TYR A 392 -1.56 14.62 -11.68
C TYR A 392 -0.40 14.08 -12.51
N LYS A 393 0.05 12.84 -12.22
CA LYS A 393 1.15 12.22 -12.99
C LYS A 393 0.76 12.02 -14.46
N LYS A 394 -0.49 11.62 -14.72
CA LYS A 394 -1.01 11.42 -16.08
C LYS A 394 -1.13 12.74 -16.83
N THR A 395 -1.66 13.79 -16.21
CA THR A 395 -1.81 15.12 -16.81
C THR A 395 -0.43 15.73 -17.11
N MET A 396 0.51 15.69 -16.15
CA MET A 396 1.87 16.17 -16.34
C MET A 396 2.61 15.46 -17.48
N THR A 397 2.45 14.14 -17.63
CA THR A 397 3.15 13.37 -18.66
C THR A 397 2.47 13.40 -20.03
N LYS A 398 1.13 13.39 -20.10
CA LYS A 398 0.40 13.30 -21.37
C LYS A 398 0.04 14.65 -21.97
N GLU A 399 -0.29 15.65 -21.15
CA GLU A 399 -0.76 16.95 -21.64
C GLU A 399 0.39 17.95 -21.73
N LEU A 400 1.21 18.03 -20.68
CA LEU A 400 2.32 18.98 -20.61
C LEU A 400 3.65 18.45 -21.21
N ASP A 401 3.71 17.16 -21.58
CA ASP A 401 4.89 16.46 -22.15
C ASP A 401 6.14 16.54 -21.25
N VAL A 402 5.93 16.41 -19.94
CA VAL A 402 7.00 16.45 -18.93
C VAL A 402 7.70 15.08 -18.82
N ASP A 403 9.04 15.06 -18.80
CA ASP A 403 9.81 13.84 -18.54
C ASP A 403 9.49 13.31 -17.12
N SER A 404 9.08 12.05 -17.02
CA SER A 404 8.75 11.39 -15.75
C SER A 404 9.89 11.46 -14.73
N LYS A 405 11.15 11.60 -15.15
CA LYS A 405 12.31 11.75 -14.24
C LYS A 405 12.29 13.05 -13.44
N TRP A 406 11.55 14.06 -13.88
CA TRP A 406 11.47 15.35 -13.17
C TRP A 406 10.48 15.33 -12.03
N LEU A 407 9.58 14.34 -12.02
CA LEU A 407 8.55 14.11 -11.01
C LEU A 407 9.01 13.13 -9.91
N GLU A 408 10.32 12.90 -9.79
CA GLU A 408 10.93 12.07 -8.75
C GLU A 408 11.51 12.93 -7.62
N PRO A 409 11.26 12.61 -6.33
CA PRO A 409 10.40 11.52 -5.82
C PRO A 409 8.92 11.80 -6.08
N SER A 410 8.05 10.78 -6.05
CA SER A 410 6.62 10.99 -6.33
C SER A 410 5.98 12.02 -5.38
N LEU A 411 4.82 12.57 -5.74
CA LEU A 411 4.08 13.55 -4.91
C LEU A 411 3.97 13.08 -3.45
N LEU A 412 3.70 11.79 -3.27
CA LEU A 412 3.50 11.13 -1.97
C LEU A 412 4.80 10.50 -1.43
N GLY A 413 5.95 10.73 -2.09
CA GLY A 413 7.26 10.25 -1.65
C GLY A 413 7.42 8.74 -1.67
N GLY A 414 6.72 8.03 -2.57
CA GLY A 414 6.71 6.57 -2.63
C GLY A 414 5.78 5.87 -1.62
N LYS A 415 4.98 6.64 -0.85
CA LYS A 415 3.98 6.10 0.10
C LYS A 415 2.64 5.71 -0.53
N GLU A 416 2.56 5.65 -1.85
CA GLU A 416 1.31 5.34 -2.59
C GLU A 416 0.72 3.98 -2.20
N GLN A 417 1.58 2.96 -2.06
CA GLN A 417 1.14 1.63 -1.60
C GLN A 417 0.77 1.66 -0.11
N THR A 418 1.52 2.39 0.70
CA THR A 418 1.23 2.57 2.13
C THR A 418 -0.13 3.22 2.33
N ILE A 419 -0.51 4.22 1.52
CA ILE A 419 -1.84 4.86 1.59
C ILE A 419 -2.97 3.88 1.27
N ILE A 420 -2.77 2.99 0.29
CA ILE A 420 -3.76 1.94 -0.02
C ILE A 420 -3.88 0.95 1.15
N ASP A 421 -2.74 0.56 1.74
CA ASP A 421 -2.74 -0.34 2.89
C ASP A 421 -3.33 0.33 4.14
N ASP A 422 -3.09 1.61 4.36
CA ASP A 422 -3.67 2.41 5.46
C ASP A 422 -5.17 2.59 5.25
N TYR A 423 -5.60 2.88 4.02
CA TYR A 423 -7.01 2.93 3.63
C TYR A 423 -7.72 1.61 3.89
N LEU A 424 -7.14 0.49 3.45
CA LEU A 424 -7.65 -0.84 3.77
C LEU A 424 -7.66 -1.09 5.28
N GLY A 425 -6.60 -0.70 5.98
CA GLY A 425 -6.45 -0.83 7.42
C GLY A 425 -7.56 -0.12 8.20
N LEU A 426 -7.99 1.06 7.74
CA LEU A 426 -9.12 1.79 8.33
C LEU A 426 -10.44 1.04 8.15
N ILE A 427 -10.72 0.53 6.94
CA ILE A 427 -11.93 -0.25 6.66
C ILE A 427 -11.95 -1.52 7.51
N THR A 428 -10.85 -2.27 7.54
CA THR A 428 -10.76 -3.52 8.31
C THR A 428 -10.92 -3.29 9.81
N ARG A 429 -10.30 -2.22 10.35
CA ARG A 429 -10.43 -1.85 11.77
C ARG A 429 -11.87 -1.47 12.12
N LYS A 430 -12.57 -0.78 11.22
CA LYS A 430 -13.99 -0.42 11.42
C LYS A 430 -14.90 -1.64 11.41
N ILE A 431 -14.67 -2.59 10.50
CA ILE A 431 -15.40 -3.87 10.47
C ILE A 431 -15.20 -4.61 11.81
N ASP A 432 -13.97 -4.69 12.31
CA ASP A 432 -13.67 -5.37 13.58
C ASP A 432 -14.32 -4.66 14.77
N GLU A 433 -14.22 -3.33 14.86
CA GLU A 433 -14.82 -2.53 15.93
C GLU A 433 -16.34 -2.72 15.97
N TRP A 434 -17.01 -2.60 14.83
CA TRP A 434 -18.46 -2.75 14.73
C TRP A 434 -18.92 -4.17 15.03
N THR A 435 -18.23 -5.17 14.48
CA THR A 435 -18.56 -6.58 14.71
C THR A 435 -18.34 -6.96 16.18
N ALA A 436 -17.25 -6.49 16.81
CA ALA A 436 -16.96 -6.77 18.21
C ALA A 436 -17.99 -6.15 19.16
N ASN A 437 -18.37 -4.89 18.91
CA ASN A 437 -19.38 -4.20 19.72
C ASN A 437 -20.74 -4.88 19.58
N LEU A 438 -21.18 -5.16 18.34
CA LEU A 438 -22.43 -5.87 18.07
C LEU A 438 -22.45 -7.24 18.76
N MET A 439 -21.39 -8.04 18.62
CA MET A 439 -21.30 -9.35 19.26
C MET A 439 -21.31 -9.26 20.78
N SER A 440 -20.68 -8.24 21.37
CA SER A 440 -20.67 -8.04 22.82
C SER A 440 -22.08 -7.78 23.37
N ASP A 441 -22.86 -6.96 22.65
CA ASP A 441 -24.23 -6.63 23.06
C ASP A 441 -25.16 -7.83 22.86
N GLU A 442 -25.10 -8.51 21.72
CA GLU A 442 -25.93 -9.69 21.43
C GLU A 442 -25.64 -10.87 22.36
N VAL A 443 -24.37 -11.13 22.69
CA VAL A 443 -24.00 -12.18 23.65
C VAL A 443 -24.47 -11.83 25.05
N ARG A 444 -24.42 -10.56 25.45
CA ARG A 444 -24.95 -10.12 26.75
C ARG A 444 -26.45 -10.37 26.82
N ASP A 445 -27.20 -10.01 25.78
CA ASP A 445 -28.65 -10.23 25.72
C ASP A 445 -28.99 -11.74 25.72
N PHE A 446 -28.23 -12.57 24.99
CA PHE A 446 -28.41 -14.03 24.95
C PHE A 446 -28.14 -14.73 26.29
N VAL A 447 -27.19 -14.22 27.08
CA VAL A 447 -26.84 -14.80 28.40
C VAL A 447 -27.79 -14.29 29.49
N ALA A 448 -28.16 -13.01 29.45
CA ALA A 448 -29.00 -12.39 30.46
C ALA A 448 -30.48 -12.79 30.34
N ARG A 449 -30.99 -12.97 29.10
CA ARG A 449 -32.36 -13.42 28.79
C ARG A 449 -33.45 -12.67 29.57
N GLU A 450 -33.27 -11.36 29.76
CA GLU A 450 -34.21 -10.51 30.52
C GLU A 450 -35.54 -10.29 29.80
N ARG A 451 -35.54 -10.40 28.47
CA ARG A 451 -36.70 -10.25 27.57
C ARG A 451 -36.81 -11.47 26.66
N ALA A 452 -38.01 -11.81 26.23
CA ALA A 452 -38.20 -12.80 25.18
C ALA A 452 -37.60 -12.31 23.84
N PRO A 453 -37.14 -13.21 22.96
CA PRO A 453 -36.70 -12.84 21.61
C PRO A 453 -37.79 -12.16 20.80
N ASP A 454 -37.39 -11.35 19.82
CA ASP A 454 -38.33 -10.66 18.92
C ASP A 454 -39.04 -11.67 18.01
N GLU A 455 -40.29 -11.39 17.64
CA GLU A 455 -41.09 -12.20 16.72
C GLU A 455 -41.15 -11.54 15.32
N SER A 456 -40.97 -12.33 14.27
CA SER A 456 -41.15 -11.88 12.89
C SER A 456 -42.62 -11.68 12.55
N SER A 457 -42.91 -11.13 11.37
CA SER A 457 -44.28 -11.04 10.83
C SER A 457 -44.96 -12.40 10.65
N GLU A 458 -44.18 -13.48 10.65
CA GLU A 458 -44.63 -14.87 10.53
C GLU A 458 -44.68 -15.58 11.91
N GLY A 459 -44.43 -14.86 13.02
CA GLY A 459 -44.43 -15.42 14.37
C GLY A 459 -43.15 -16.17 14.77
N LEU A 460 -42.15 -16.20 13.88
CA LEU A 460 -40.87 -16.89 14.13
C LEU A 460 -40.00 -16.06 15.08
N TYR A 461 -39.31 -16.72 16.01
CA TYR A 461 -38.34 -16.00 16.84
C TYR A 461 -37.11 -15.59 16.02
N GLY A 462 -36.59 -14.40 16.30
CA GLY A 462 -35.37 -13.89 15.68
C GLY A 462 -34.63 -12.92 16.58
N LEU A 463 -33.37 -12.68 16.22
CA LEU A 463 -32.53 -11.64 16.78
C LEU A 463 -32.40 -10.50 15.75
N GLN A 464 -31.92 -9.34 16.19
CA GLN A 464 -31.62 -8.22 15.28
C GLN A 464 -30.20 -8.32 14.68
N TYR A 465 -29.37 -9.18 15.27
CA TYR A 465 -28.00 -9.47 14.89
C TYR A 465 -27.78 -9.60 13.37
N ALA A 466 -28.51 -10.49 12.70
CA ALA A 466 -28.26 -10.80 11.29
C ALA A 466 -28.42 -9.57 10.39
N ALA A 467 -29.48 -8.79 10.59
CA ALA A 467 -29.75 -7.61 9.77
C ALA A 467 -28.71 -6.51 10.00
N ILE A 468 -28.37 -6.23 11.27
CA ILE A 468 -27.42 -5.17 11.64
C ILE A 468 -26.01 -5.51 11.13
N LEU A 469 -25.56 -6.75 11.31
CA LEU A 469 -24.24 -7.19 10.86
C LEU A 469 -24.08 -7.01 9.35
N PHE A 470 -25.04 -7.49 8.56
CA PHE A 470 -24.95 -7.39 7.11
C PHE A 470 -25.14 -5.97 6.60
N GLN A 471 -25.93 -5.12 7.27
CA GLN A 471 -25.99 -3.70 6.96
C GLN A 471 -24.61 -3.03 7.16
N MET A 472 -23.97 -3.28 8.30
CA MET A 472 -22.63 -2.78 8.63
C MET A 472 -21.57 -3.25 7.63
N ILE A 473 -21.56 -4.55 7.30
CA ILE A 473 -20.64 -5.11 6.31
C ILE A 473 -20.88 -4.52 4.93
N ASN A 474 -22.15 -4.42 4.49
CA ASN A 474 -22.47 -3.87 3.17
C ASN A 474 -21.97 -2.43 3.04
N GLN A 475 -22.16 -1.59 4.07
CA GLN A 475 -21.67 -0.21 4.07
C GLN A 475 -20.14 -0.13 3.91
N GLN A 476 -19.37 -0.99 4.59
CA GLN A 476 -17.91 -0.99 4.49
C GLN A 476 -17.41 -1.59 3.17
N VAL A 477 -18.13 -2.57 2.62
CA VAL A 477 -17.87 -3.11 1.28
C VAL A 477 -18.13 -2.04 0.21
N ASP A 478 -19.15 -1.19 0.38
CA ASP A 478 -19.45 -0.09 -0.53
C ASP A 478 -18.34 0.96 -0.54
N VAL A 479 -17.84 1.34 0.65
CA VAL A 479 -16.65 2.22 0.76
C VAL A 479 -15.47 1.62 0.00
N ALA A 480 -15.21 0.32 0.17
CA ALA A 480 -14.15 -0.36 -0.57
C ALA A 480 -14.40 -0.43 -2.10
N ALA A 481 -15.66 -0.52 -2.53
CA ALA A 481 -16.04 -0.55 -3.93
C ALA A 481 -15.84 0.82 -4.61
N ASP A 482 -16.13 1.91 -3.89
CA ASP A 482 -15.91 3.29 -4.35
C ASP A 482 -14.44 3.58 -4.66
N SER A 483 -13.51 2.76 -4.13
CA SER A 483 -12.09 2.85 -4.49
C SER A 483 -11.79 2.61 -5.98
N GLY A 484 -12.69 1.93 -6.70
CA GLY A 484 -12.49 1.51 -8.09
C GLY A 484 -11.40 0.44 -8.26
N GLN A 485 -10.81 -0.05 -7.17
CA GLN A 485 -9.74 -1.05 -7.20
C GLN A 485 -10.26 -2.42 -6.76
N ALA A 486 -10.37 -3.35 -7.71
CA ALA A 486 -10.82 -4.72 -7.43
C ALA A 486 -9.97 -5.45 -6.36
N SER A 487 -8.68 -5.10 -6.24
CA SER A 487 -7.78 -5.65 -5.22
C SER A 487 -8.15 -5.19 -3.80
N ILE A 488 -8.60 -3.95 -3.63
CA ILE A 488 -9.00 -3.39 -2.34
C ILE A 488 -10.32 -4.04 -1.93
N LEU A 489 -11.30 -4.04 -2.83
CA LEU A 489 -12.59 -4.68 -2.61
C LEU A 489 -12.45 -6.16 -2.22
N SER A 490 -11.63 -6.92 -2.94
CA SER A 490 -11.38 -8.33 -2.63
C SER A 490 -10.78 -8.55 -1.24
N ARG A 491 -9.83 -7.70 -0.81
CA ARG A 491 -9.22 -7.77 0.52
C ARG A 491 -10.23 -7.38 1.61
N ALA A 492 -11.01 -6.32 1.40
CA ALA A 492 -12.04 -5.88 2.34
C ALA A 492 -13.13 -6.96 2.55
N VAL A 493 -13.63 -7.56 1.47
CA VAL A 493 -14.61 -8.66 1.53
C VAL A 493 -14.04 -9.89 2.21
N SER A 494 -12.78 -10.24 1.93
CA SER A 494 -12.10 -11.36 2.60
C SER A 494 -11.98 -11.12 4.11
N HIS A 495 -11.72 -9.88 4.53
CA HIS A 495 -11.67 -9.50 5.94
C HIS A 495 -13.05 -9.52 6.59
N ALA A 496 -14.08 -9.01 5.91
CA ALA A 496 -15.47 -9.13 6.36
C ALA A 496 -15.87 -10.60 6.57
N CYS A 497 -15.48 -11.49 5.65
CA CYS A 497 -15.68 -12.93 5.81
C CYS A 497 -14.97 -13.50 7.03
N GLN A 498 -13.76 -13.01 7.35
CA GLN A 498 -13.04 -13.42 8.56
C GLN A 498 -13.77 -12.95 9.83
N ALA A 499 -14.27 -11.71 9.86
CA ALA A 499 -15.05 -11.19 10.96
C ALA A 499 -16.35 -12.00 11.17
N MET A 500 -17.08 -12.32 10.10
CA MET A 500 -18.27 -13.18 10.15
C MET A 500 -17.95 -14.57 10.75
N ARG A 501 -16.84 -15.20 10.33
CA ARG A 501 -16.41 -16.49 10.93
C ARG A 501 -16.03 -16.37 12.40
N ALA A 502 -15.43 -15.26 12.82
CA ALA A 502 -15.13 -15.01 14.22
C ALA A 502 -16.41 -14.88 15.06
N SER A 503 -17.45 -14.24 14.52
CA SER A 503 -18.78 -14.20 15.14
C SER A 503 -19.41 -15.59 15.25
N GLN A 504 -19.37 -16.40 14.17
CA GLN A 504 -19.87 -17.78 14.17
C GLN A 504 -19.18 -18.63 15.25
N ALA A 505 -17.84 -18.54 15.35
CA ALA A 505 -17.07 -19.24 16.38
C ALA A 505 -17.45 -18.78 17.80
N THR A 506 -17.75 -17.49 17.96
CA THR A 506 -18.23 -16.93 19.23
C THR A 506 -19.61 -17.47 19.60
N TRP A 507 -20.54 -17.53 18.65
CA TRP A 507 -21.87 -18.12 18.87
C TRP A 507 -21.80 -19.60 19.26
N LEU A 508 -20.99 -20.41 18.55
CA LEU A 508 -20.79 -21.81 18.92
C LEU A 508 -20.25 -21.97 20.35
N ARG A 509 -19.29 -21.13 20.74
CA ARG A 509 -18.72 -21.15 22.09
C ARG A 509 -19.76 -20.75 23.15
N VAL A 510 -20.53 -19.69 22.91
CA VAL A 510 -21.57 -19.21 23.84
C VAL A 510 -22.68 -20.24 23.98
N LEU A 511 -23.17 -20.79 22.86
CA LEU A 511 -24.18 -21.84 22.83
C LEU A 511 -23.76 -23.07 23.67
N GLU A 512 -22.53 -23.56 23.50
CA GLU A 512 -22.04 -24.70 24.27
C GLU A 512 -21.87 -24.38 25.76
N GLN A 513 -21.46 -23.14 26.09
CA GLN A 513 -21.33 -22.69 27.47
C GLN A 513 -22.68 -22.63 28.19
N GLU A 514 -23.69 -22.04 27.55
CA GLU A 514 -25.05 -21.95 28.11
C GLU A 514 -25.74 -23.32 28.20
N PHE A 515 -25.60 -24.15 27.17
CA PHE A 515 -26.12 -25.52 27.21
C PHE A 515 -25.46 -26.35 28.32
N LYS A 516 -24.15 -26.21 28.52
CA LYS A 516 -23.44 -26.90 29.60
C LYS A 516 -23.92 -26.44 30.98
N LYS A 517 -24.16 -25.13 31.18
CA LYS A 517 -24.72 -24.59 32.42
C LYS A 517 -26.08 -25.22 32.72
N GLN A 518 -26.98 -25.24 31.73
CA GLN A 518 -28.30 -25.89 31.86
C GLN A 518 -28.20 -27.35 32.29
N ARG A 519 -27.28 -28.10 31.66
CA ARG A 519 -27.14 -29.55 31.89
C ARG A 519 -26.50 -29.91 33.21
N GLU A 520 -25.60 -29.08 33.74
CA GLU A 520 -24.81 -29.34 34.95
C GLU A 520 -25.35 -28.63 36.19
N ALA A 521 -26.37 -27.77 36.03
CA ALA A 521 -27.02 -27.06 37.11
C ALA A 521 -27.56 -28.03 38.19
N LYS A 522 -27.25 -27.73 39.45
CA LYS A 522 -27.70 -28.55 40.59
C LYS A 522 -28.98 -28.01 41.24
N GLY A 523 -29.37 -26.78 40.91
CA GLY A 523 -30.60 -26.15 41.36
C GLY A 523 -31.10 -25.09 40.37
N PRO A 524 -32.37 -24.69 40.47
CA PRO A 524 -33.03 -23.76 39.54
C PRO A 524 -32.46 -22.33 39.61
N GLU A 525 -31.82 -21.93 40.71
CA GLU A 525 -31.21 -20.59 40.85
C GLU A 525 -29.94 -20.39 40.00
N GLU A 526 -29.29 -21.47 39.52
CA GLU A 526 -28.10 -21.39 38.65
C GLU A 526 -28.46 -21.28 37.16
N VAL A 527 -29.75 -21.36 36.83
CA VAL A 527 -30.27 -21.44 35.46
C VAL A 527 -31.09 -20.21 35.15
N THR A 528 -30.63 -19.41 34.19
CA THR A 528 -31.47 -18.38 33.57
C THR A 528 -32.47 -19.05 32.62
N GLU A 529 -33.76 -18.82 32.84
CA GLU A 529 -34.85 -19.30 31.99
C GLU A 529 -34.76 -18.73 30.56
N GLY A 530 -35.54 -19.27 29.61
CA GLY A 530 -35.63 -18.75 28.25
C GLY A 530 -34.58 -19.28 27.25
N LEU A 531 -33.80 -20.31 27.62
CA LEU A 531 -32.72 -20.80 26.75
C LEU A 531 -33.26 -21.39 25.44
N VAL A 532 -34.41 -22.05 25.45
CA VAL A 532 -35.01 -22.70 24.28
C VAL A 532 -35.37 -21.65 23.23
N GLU A 533 -36.07 -20.60 23.64
CA GLU A 533 -36.54 -19.50 22.81
C GLU A 533 -35.36 -18.78 22.15
N TYR A 534 -34.30 -18.50 22.92
CA TYR A 534 -33.09 -17.88 22.40
C TYR A 534 -32.30 -18.79 21.46
N VAL A 535 -32.28 -20.11 21.67
CA VAL A 535 -31.63 -21.06 20.75
C VAL A 535 -32.42 -21.17 19.44
N ILE A 536 -33.76 -21.12 19.49
CA ILE A 536 -34.61 -21.05 18.29
C ILE A 536 -34.34 -19.75 17.53
N ALA A 537 -34.35 -18.61 18.23
CA ALA A 537 -34.06 -17.30 17.65
C ALA A 537 -32.69 -17.29 16.95
N LEU A 538 -31.66 -17.84 17.61
CA LEU A 538 -30.33 -17.96 17.04
C LEU A 538 -30.33 -18.86 15.80
N ALA A 539 -30.99 -20.02 15.83
CA ALA A 539 -31.05 -20.95 14.70
C ALA A 539 -31.65 -20.29 13.45
N ASN A 540 -32.77 -19.58 13.63
CA ASN A 540 -33.45 -18.82 12.57
C ASN A 540 -32.55 -17.68 12.05
N ASP A 541 -31.87 -16.96 12.93
CA ASP A 541 -30.94 -15.88 12.56
C ASP A 541 -29.74 -16.36 11.76
N GLN A 542 -29.18 -17.51 12.12
CA GLN A 542 -28.06 -18.08 11.36
C GLN A 542 -28.51 -18.52 9.97
N LEU A 543 -29.71 -19.09 9.81
CA LEU A 543 -30.25 -19.41 8.49
C LEU A 543 -30.44 -18.15 7.65
N ARG A 544 -31.06 -17.11 8.21
CA ARG A 544 -31.22 -15.80 7.55
C ARG A 544 -29.88 -15.13 7.21
N SER A 545 -28.85 -15.35 8.04
CA SER A 545 -27.47 -14.90 7.76
C SER A 545 -26.85 -15.63 6.57
N ALA A 546 -27.22 -16.90 6.32
CA ALA A 546 -26.81 -17.62 5.13
C ALA A 546 -27.42 -16.98 3.86
N ASP A 547 -28.72 -16.64 3.89
CA ASP A 547 -29.40 -15.94 2.78
C ASP A 547 -28.77 -14.58 2.49
N TYR A 548 -28.45 -13.80 3.53
CA TYR A 548 -27.72 -12.53 3.36
C TYR A 548 -26.29 -12.75 2.82
N GLY A 549 -25.65 -13.86 3.17
CA GLY A 549 -24.37 -14.27 2.60
C GLY A 549 -24.48 -14.52 1.09
N GLU A 550 -25.52 -15.20 0.63
CA GLU A 550 -25.78 -15.44 -0.80
C GLU A 550 -26.08 -14.13 -1.56
N ALA A 551 -26.88 -13.25 -0.94
CA ALA A 551 -27.16 -11.93 -1.50
C ALA A 551 -25.88 -11.08 -1.63
N LEU A 552 -25.01 -11.10 -0.60
CA LEU A 552 -23.70 -10.45 -0.61
C LEU A 552 -22.81 -11.02 -1.73
N MET A 553 -22.78 -12.35 -1.90
CA MET A 553 -22.00 -13.00 -2.96
C MET A 553 -22.44 -12.52 -4.34
N THR A 554 -23.74 -12.57 -4.64
CA THR A 554 -24.31 -12.17 -5.93
C THR A 554 -23.99 -10.70 -6.24
N ARG A 555 -24.07 -9.83 -5.23
CA ARG A 555 -23.76 -8.40 -5.36
C ARG A 555 -22.28 -8.14 -5.66
N VAL A 556 -21.38 -8.75 -4.90
CA VAL A 556 -19.92 -8.53 -5.04
C VAL A 556 -19.38 -9.15 -6.33
N GLU A 557 -19.90 -10.31 -6.77
CA GLU A 557 -19.50 -10.93 -8.04
C GLU A 557 -19.75 -10.01 -9.26
N GLY A 558 -20.78 -9.15 -9.20
CA GLY A 558 -21.06 -8.15 -10.23
C GLY A 558 -20.07 -6.97 -10.26
N MET A 559 -19.34 -6.74 -9.17
CA MET A 559 -18.45 -5.57 -9.00
C MET A 559 -16.97 -5.88 -9.28
N VAL A 560 -16.58 -7.16 -9.35
CA VAL A 560 -15.19 -7.58 -9.50
C VAL A 560 -14.88 -8.20 -10.86
N SER A 561 -13.63 -8.05 -11.30
CA SER A 561 -13.14 -8.73 -12.51
C SER A 561 -12.96 -10.23 -12.30
N GLU A 562 -12.99 -11.00 -13.40
CA GLU A 562 -12.86 -12.47 -13.41
C GLU A 562 -11.68 -13.02 -12.60
N LYS A 563 -10.62 -12.22 -12.44
CA LYS A 563 -9.44 -12.60 -11.65
C LYS A 563 -9.74 -12.81 -10.15
N TYR A 564 -10.62 -11.99 -9.57
CA TYR A 564 -10.87 -11.96 -8.11
C TYR A 564 -12.13 -12.72 -7.70
N LYS A 565 -13.04 -13.02 -8.64
CA LYS A 565 -14.25 -13.81 -8.42
C LYS A 565 -14.02 -15.13 -7.67
N PRO A 566 -13.09 -16.03 -8.07
CA PRO A 566 -12.98 -17.34 -7.44
C PRO A 566 -12.60 -17.23 -5.95
N GLN A 567 -11.70 -16.30 -5.61
CA GLN A 567 -11.26 -16.09 -4.23
C GLN A 567 -12.39 -15.55 -3.34
N ILE A 568 -13.16 -14.58 -3.85
CA ILE A 568 -14.28 -13.99 -3.11
C ILE A 568 -15.39 -15.02 -2.91
N ARG A 569 -15.72 -15.76 -3.97
CA ARG A 569 -16.72 -16.81 -3.93
C ARG A 569 -16.37 -17.87 -2.89
N GLU A 570 -15.15 -18.38 -2.92
CA GLU A 570 -14.69 -19.35 -1.91
C GLU A 570 -14.76 -18.78 -0.49
N ALA A 571 -14.40 -17.51 -0.30
CA ALA A 571 -14.44 -16.88 1.01
C ALA A 571 -15.89 -16.79 1.56
N ILE A 572 -16.84 -16.34 0.73
CA ILE A 572 -18.24 -16.18 1.11
C ILE A 572 -18.94 -17.55 1.23
N ASP A 573 -18.71 -18.48 0.32
CA ASP A 573 -19.23 -19.86 0.40
C ASP A 573 -18.83 -20.52 1.74
N ASN A 574 -17.58 -20.34 2.17
CA ASN A 574 -17.13 -20.84 3.47
C ASN A 574 -17.84 -20.17 4.65
N VAL A 575 -18.24 -18.90 4.54
CA VAL A 575 -19.02 -18.20 5.58
C VAL A 575 -20.46 -18.70 5.60
N ILE A 576 -21.10 -18.87 4.44
CA ILE A 576 -22.46 -19.41 4.30
C ILE A 576 -22.54 -20.80 4.96
N ASN A 577 -21.59 -21.69 4.62
CA ASN A 577 -21.51 -23.01 5.24
C ASN A 577 -21.31 -22.92 6.76
N GLY A 578 -20.51 -21.96 7.23
CA GLY A 578 -20.32 -21.71 8.66
C GLY A 578 -21.62 -21.32 9.38
N TYR A 579 -22.46 -20.48 8.77
CA TYR A 579 -23.77 -20.13 9.32
C TYR A 579 -24.71 -21.33 9.41
N LEU A 580 -24.74 -22.17 8.36
CA LEU A 580 -25.51 -23.42 8.37
C LEU A 580 -25.03 -24.39 9.44
N ASP A 581 -23.70 -24.48 9.68
CA ASP A 581 -23.13 -25.30 10.75
C ASP A 581 -23.55 -24.81 12.15
N VAL A 582 -23.59 -23.50 12.39
CA VAL A 582 -24.08 -22.95 13.66
C VAL A 582 -25.58 -23.21 13.83
N SER A 583 -26.39 -22.98 12.80
CA SER A 583 -27.83 -23.27 12.82
C SER A 583 -28.11 -24.75 13.15
N LYS A 584 -27.37 -25.66 12.51
CA LYS A 584 -27.44 -27.09 12.79
C LYS A 584 -27.00 -27.45 14.21
N ARG A 585 -25.99 -26.77 14.77
CA ARG A 585 -25.62 -27.00 16.17
C ARG A 585 -26.76 -26.56 17.11
N CYS A 586 -27.49 -25.49 16.77
CA CYS A 586 -28.65 -25.05 17.53
C CYS A 586 -29.77 -26.11 17.52
N THR A 587 -30.10 -26.70 16.36
CA THR A 587 -31.12 -27.78 16.30
C THR A 587 -30.70 -28.99 17.14
N GLN A 588 -29.42 -29.37 17.10
CA GLN A 588 -28.90 -30.45 17.95
C GLN A 588 -28.99 -30.13 19.44
N VAL A 589 -28.75 -28.88 19.84
CA VAL A 589 -28.89 -28.44 21.23
C VAL A 589 -30.35 -28.48 21.68
N LEU A 590 -31.31 -28.08 20.83
CA LEU A 590 -32.74 -28.21 21.12
C LEU A 590 -33.12 -29.68 21.36
N VAL A 591 -32.67 -30.59 20.49
CA VAL A 591 -32.87 -32.04 20.69
C VAL A 591 -32.21 -32.51 22.00
N ASP A 592 -30.98 -32.08 22.28
CA ASP A 592 -30.29 -32.46 23.51
C ASP A 592 -30.98 -31.93 24.79
N LEU A 593 -31.68 -30.79 24.72
CA LEU A 593 -32.50 -30.25 25.81
C LEU A 593 -33.72 -31.15 26.08
N VAL A 594 -34.47 -31.52 25.05
CA VAL A 594 -35.59 -32.47 25.18
C VAL A 594 -35.13 -33.78 25.84
N PHE A 595 -33.99 -34.32 25.39
CA PHE A 595 -33.44 -35.57 25.93
C PHE A 595 -32.73 -35.41 27.30
N ALA A 596 -32.47 -34.18 27.75
CA ALA A 596 -32.00 -33.94 29.11
C ALA A 596 -33.13 -34.20 30.12
N ASP A 597 -34.34 -33.73 29.81
CA ASP A 597 -35.53 -33.90 30.64
C ASP A 597 -36.05 -35.33 30.61
N LEU A 598 -35.93 -36.02 29.47
CA LEU A 598 -36.27 -37.44 29.34
C LEU A 598 -35.26 -38.39 29.98
N ARG A 599 -34.07 -37.93 30.36
CA ARG A 599 -32.97 -38.79 30.84
C ARG A 599 -33.34 -39.67 32.05
N PRO A 600 -34.07 -39.21 33.07
CA PRO A 600 -34.48 -40.06 34.19
C PRO A 600 -35.37 -41.21 33.72
N VAL A 601 -36.36 -40.88 32.89
CA VAL A 601 -37.38 -41.81 32.39
C VAL A 601 -36.79 -42.83 31.40
N LEU A 602 -35.82 -42.42 30.58
CA LEU A 602 -35.12 -43.29 29.63
C LEU A 602 -34.28 -44.40 30.31
N LYS A 603 -33.89 -44.25 31.58
CA LYS A 603 -33.20 -45.28 32.35
C LYS A 603 -34.12 -46.42 32.77
N ASP A 604 -35.41 -46.13 32.92
CA ASP A 604 -36.42 -47.09 33.36
C ASP A 604 -37.03 -47.85 32.17
N LEU A 605 -36.67 -47.48 30.93
CA LEU A 605 -37.05 -48.19 29.72
C LEU A 605 -36.56 -49.66 29.77
N PHE A 606 -37.42 -50.61 29.38
CA PHE A 606 -37.19 -52.06 29.48
C PHE A 606 -37.07 -52.63 30.91
N SER A 607 -37.34 -51.84 31.95
CA SER A 607 -37.37 -52.31 33.35
C SER A 607 -38.78 -52.68 33.83
N TYR A 608 -38.87 -53.53 34.86
CA TYR A 608 -40.13 -53.96 35.47
C TYR A 608 -40.28 -53.36 36.88
N PRO A 609 -41.45 -52.81 37.25
CA PRO A 609 -42.74 -52.79 36.52
C PRO A 609 -42.92 -51.65 35.49
N GLN A 610 -42.02 -50.68 35.49
CA GLN A 610 -42.16 -49.37 34.85
C GLN A 610 -42.52 -49.42 33.36
N TRP A 611 -41.76 -50.15 32.55
CA TRP A 611 -42.00 -50.20 31.09
C TRP A 611 -43.13 -51.17 30.71
N TYR A 612 -43.32 -52.25 31.47
CA TYR A 612 -44.29 -53.29 31.16
C TYR A 612 -45.72 -52.91 31.53
N THR A 613 -45.91 -52.22 32.66
CA THR A 613 -47.25 -51.99 33.25
C THR A 613 -47.57 -50.51 33.43
N GLU A 614 -46.57 -49.67 33.76
CA GLU A 614 -46.81 -48.26 34.11
C GLU A 614 -46.81 -47.31 32.90
N GLY A 615 -46.52 -47.83 31.69
CA GLY A 615 -46.73 -47.07 30.46
C GLY A 615 -45.78 -45.89 30.27
N ILE A 616 -44.54 -45.99 30.78
CA ILE A 616 -43.51 -44.94 30.66
C ILE A 616 -43.32 -44.41 29.22
N MET A 617 -43.55 -45.25 28.22
CA MET A 617 -43.44 -44.86 26.82
C MET A 617 -44.38 -43.71 26.45
N THR A 618 -45.62 -43.74 26.95
CA THR A 618 -46.60 -42.68 26.69
C THR A 618 -46.11 -41.35 27.28
N THR A 619 -45.50 -41.35 28.47
CA THR A 619 -44.87 -40.15 29.04
C THR A 619 -43.74 -39.62 28.14
N ILE A 620 -42.87 -40.50 27.65
CA ILE A 620 -41.78 -40.10 26.73
C ILE A 620 -42.36 -39.46 25.46
N ILE A 621 -43.37 -40.08 24.86
CA ILE A 621 -43.96 -39.62 23.60
C ILE A 621 -44.69 -38.29 23.80
N GLU A 622 -45.48 -38.13 24.86
CA GLU A 622 -46.19 -36.88 25.13
C GLU A 622 -45.23 -35.74 25.44
N THR A 623 -44.17 -35.97 26.22
CA THR A 623 -43.12 -34.94 26.42
C THR A 623 -42.45 -34.55 25.12
N ILE A 624 -42.08 -35.50 24.26
CA ILE A 624 -41.51 -35.19 22.94
C ILE A 624 -42.52 -34.42 22.08
N ARG A 625 -43.80 -34.79 22.12
CA ARG A 625 -44.89 -34.13 21.40
C ARG A 625 -45.06 -32.68 21.84
N ASP A 626 -45.04 -32.42 23.14
CA ASP A 626 -45.18 -31.07 23.69
C ASP A 626 -44.06 -30.16 23.16
N TYR A 627 -42.80 -30.55 23.36
CA TYR A 627 -41.65 -29.79 22.83
C TYR A 627 -41.69 -29.62 21.31
N THR A 628 -42.03 -30.67 20.57
CA THR A 628 -42.05 -30.61 19.10
C THR A 628 -43.17 -29.70 18.60
N SER A 629 -44.31 -29.68 19.28
CA SER A 629 -45.42 -28.78 18.97
C SER A 629 -45.01 -27.33 19.24
N ASP A 630 -44.40 -27.05 20.39
CA ASP A 630 -43.91 -25.71 20.75
C ASP A 630 -42.86 -25.20 19.76
N TYR A 631 -41.96 -26.10 19.30
CA TYR A 631 -40.94 -25.76 18.32
C TYR A 631 -41.54 -25.46 16.93
N SER A 632 -42.61 -26.18 16.55
CA SER A 632 -43.22 -26.05 15.23
C SER A 632 -43.80 -24.67 14.95
N GLU A 633 -44.23 -23.96 16.00
CA GLU A 633 -44.82 -22.62 15.86
C GLU A 633 -43.77 -21.51 15.65
N ARG A 634 -42.52 -21.74 16.11
CA ARG A 634 -41.50 -20.68 16.27
C ARG A 634 -40.22 -20.88 15.46
N VAL A 635 -39.96 -22.12 15.02
CA VAL A 635 -38.78 -22.49 14.22
C VAL A 635 -39.10 -22.35 12.73
N ASN A 636 -38.14 -21.92 11.92
CA ASN A 636 -38.29 -21.91 10.46
C ASN A 636 -38.66 -23.32 9.94
N PRO A 637 -39.63 -23.47 9.01
CA PRO A 637 -40.09 -24.78 8.51
C PRO A 637 -38.97 -25.70 8.00
N ASP A 638 -37.96 -25.15 7.31
CA ASP A 638 -36.84 -25.94 6.78
C ASP A 638 -35.94 -26.46 7.92
N LEU A 639 -35.73 -25.65 8.96
CA LEU A 639 -35.00 -26.07 10.16
C LEU A 639 -35.82 -27.06 10.99
N PHE A 640 -37.15 -26.91 11.00
CA PHE A 640 -38.05 -27.82 11.70
C PHE A 640 -38.01 -29.22 11.08
N ASP A 641 -37.96 -29.35 9.76
CA ASP A 641 -37.78 -30.65 9.09
C ASP A 641 -36.48 -31.36 9.54
N VAL A 642 -35.39 -30.59 9.62
CA VAL A 642 -34.09 -31.08 10.11
C VAL A 642 -34.16 -31.45 11.59
N LEU A 643 -34.82 -30.63 12.41
CA LEU A 643 -35.01 -30.87 13.84
C LEU A 643 -35.78 -32.17 14.08
N CYS A 644 -36.88 -32.41 13.36
CA CYS A 644 -37.64 -33.66 13.44
C CYS A 644 -36.80 -34.87 13.04
N ASN A 645 -35.96 -34.75 12.01
CA ASN A 645 -35.00 -35.80 11.62
C ASN A 645 -34.02 -36.13 12.75
N ASP A 646 -33.41 -35.11 13.36
CA ASP A 646 -32.47 -35.28 14.46
C ASP A 646 -33.16 -35.84 15.72
N LEU A 647 -34.41 -35.45 15.97
CA LEU A 647 -35.23 -35.97 17.08
C LEU A 647 -35.54 -37.46 16.92
N MET A 648 -35.93 -37.89 15.71
CA MET A 648 -36.15 -39.31 15.38
C MET A 648 -34.85 -40.12 15.53
N ASP A 649 -33.73 -39.63 15.01
CA ASP A 649 -32.42 -40.27 15.15
C ASP A 649 -32.01 -40.41 16.63
N ARG A 650 -32.22 -39.34 17.42
CA ARG A 650 -31.88 -39.35 18.85
C ARG A 650 -32.79 -40.26 19.66
N PHE A 651 -34.09 -40.30 19.33
CA PHE A 651 -35.04 -41.23 19.91
C PHE A 651 -34.62 -42.68 19.64
N MET A 652 -34.37 -43.04 18.39
CA MET A 652 -33.99 -44.41 18.02
C MET A 652 -32.68 -44.84 18.68
N THR A 653 -31.67 -43.96 18.72
CA THR A 653 -30.40 -44.26 19.39
C THR A 653 -30.57 -44.44 20.90
N SER A 654 -31.40 -43.64 21.56
CA SER A 654 -31.69 -43.80 23.00
C SER A 654 -32.52 -45.05 23.30
N TYR A 655 -33.53 -45.35 22.48
CA TYR A 655 -34.37 -46.55 22.62
C TYR A 655 -33.53 -47.82 22.45
N LEU A 656 -32.77 -47.93 21.36
CA LEU A 656 -31.89 -49.07 21.09
C LEU A 656 -30.73 -49.16 22.08
N GLY A 657 -30.20 -48.02 22.53
CA GLY A 657 -29.16 -47.97 23.57
C GLY A 657 -29.65 -48.46 24.94
N SER A 658 -30.89 -48.16 25.31
CA SER A 658 -31.51 -48.73 26.51
C SER A 658 -31.78 -50.23 26.34
N LEU A 659 -32.30 -50.67 25.18
CA LEU A 659 -32.51 -52.09 24.87
C LEU A 659 -31.20 -52.89 24.97
N ARG A 660 -30.10 -52.32 24.47
CA ARG A 660 -28.77 -52.95 24.47
C ARG A 660 -28.19 -53.14 25.88
N ARG A 661 -28.56 -52.28 26.84
CA ARG A 661 -28.11 -52.34 28.23
C ARG A 661 -28.97 -53.26 29.10
N THR A 662 -30.15 -53.66 28.60
CA THR A 662 -31.06 -54.55 29.33
C THR A 662 -30.49 -55.96 29.44
N SER A 663 -30.56 -56.52 30.65
CA SER A 663 -30.06 -57.87 30.95
C SER A 663 -31.15 -58.94 31.00
N LYS A 664 -32.43 -58.55 31.14
CA LYS A 664 -33.56 -59.47 31.20
C LYS A 664 -34.83 -58.87 30.56
N LEU A 665 -35.38 -59.58 29.58
CA LEU A 665 -36.62 -59.31 28.86
C LEU A 665 -37.58 -60.48 29.12
N ARG A 666 -38.84 -60.16 29.45
CA ARG A 666 -39.89 -61.16 29.72
C ARG A 666 -40.66 -61.47 28.45
N MET A 667 -40.43 -62.64 27.86
CA MET A 667 -41.08 -63.05 26.61
C MET A 667 -42.38 -63.83 26.88
N PRO A 668 -43.45 -63.65 26.07
CA PRO A 668 -43.57 -62.82 24.87
C PRO A 668 -43.95 -61.34 25.14
N SER A 669 -44.27 -60.99 26.39
CA SER A 669 -44.84 -59.67 26.74
C SER A 669 -43.97 -58.48 26.31
N ALA A 670 -42.64 -58.60 26.36
CA ALA A 670 -41.72 -57.56 25.91
C ALA A 670 -41.85 -57.27 24.40
N GLY A 671 -42.03 -58.30 23.57
CA GLY A 671 -42.22 -58.14 22.13
C GLY A 671 -43.53 -57.44 21.79
N GLU A 672 -44.61 -57.79 22.49
CA GLU A 672 -45.92 -57.15 22.33
C GLU A 672 -45.88 -55.67 22.76
N ARG A 673 -45.20 -55.36 23.87
CA ARG A 673 -45.02 -53.98 24.34
C ARG A 673 -44.16 -53.16 23.37
N MET A 674 -43.05 -53.68 22.89
CA MET A 674 -42.19 -53.00 21.91
C MET A 674 -42.94 -52.72 20.60
N ARG A 675 -43.83 -53.62 20.16
CA ARG A 675 -44.70 -53.37 19.00
C ARG A 675 -45.63 -52.18 19.24
N SER A 676 -46.25 -52.09 20.43
CA SER A 676 -47.07 -50.94 20.82
C SER A 676 -46.25 -49.64 20.83
N ASP A 677 -45.06 -49.66 21.43
CA ASP A 677 -44.18 -48.49 21.52
C ASP A 677 -43.78 -47.94 20.14
N ILE A 678 -43.47 -48.82 19.18
CA ILE A 678 -43.11 -48.43 17.81
C ILE A 678 -44.30 -47.77 17.10
N GLU A 679 -45.50 -48.33 17.26
CA GLU A 679 -46.71 -47.78 16.65
C GLU A 679 -47.10 -46.42 17.26
N GLU A 680 -47.02 -46.30 18.59
CA GLU A 680 -47.25 -45.04 19.31
C GLU A 680 -46.27 -43.95 18.83
N CYS A 681 -44.99 -44.30 18.64
CA CYS A 681 -43.99 -43.36 18.10
C CYS A 681 -44.26 -42.96 16.66
N ARG A 682 -44.61 -43.92 15.80
CA ARG A 682 -44.93 -43.65 14.39
C ARG A 682 -46.11 -42.70 14.27
N SER A 683 -47.17 -42.96 15.03
CA SER A 683 -48.35 -42.10 15.10
C SER A 683 -48.00 -40.67 15.54
N MET A 684 -47.10 -40.51 16.52
CA MET A 684 -46.63 -39.19 16.94
C MET A 684 -45.82 -38.49 15.84
N PHE A 685 -44.77 -39.10 15.29
CA PHE A 685 -43.94 -38.45 14.27
C PHE A 685 -44.68 -38.23 12.94
N ALA A 686 -45.68 -39.05 12.63
CA ALA A 686 -46.56 -38.86 11.47
C ALA A 686 -47.43 -37.59 11.57
N SER A 687 -47.56 -36.99 12.76
CA SER A 687 -48.22 -35.68 12.91
C SER A 687 -47.35 -34.50 12.44
N PHE A 688 -46.04 -34.71 12.31
CA PHE A 688 -45.08 -33.67 11.91
C PHE A 688 -44.37 -33.95 10.57
N LYS A 689 -44.33 -35.21 10.12
CA LYS A 689 -43.65 -35.66 8.90
C LYS A 689 -44.52 -36.58 8.05
N SER A 690 -44.13 -36.80 6.80
CA SER A 690 -44.78 -37.78 5.93
C SER A 690 -44.69 -39.19 6.54
N THR A 691 -45.76 -39.97 6.39
CA THR A 691 -45.83 -41.34 6.92
C THR A 691 -44.79 -42.25 6.28
N GLU A 692 -44.43 -42.02 5.01
CA GLU A 692 -43.42 -42.77 4.26
C GLU A 692 -42.01 -42.53 4.82
N ASP A 693 -41.65 -41.28 5.11
CA ASP A 693 -40.34 -40.93 5.67
C ASP A 693 -40.15 -41.49 7.08
N VAL A 694 -41.21 -41.42 7.90
CA VAL A 694 -41.20 -41.99 9.26
C VAL A 694 -41.09 -43.51 9.20
N ALA A 695 -41.85 -44.18 8.32
CA ALA A 695 -41.80 -45.63 8.17
C ALA A 695 -40.41 -46.12 7.76
N SER A 696 -39.81 -45.48 6.75
CA SER A 696 -38.46 -45.76 6.26
C SER A 696 -37.40 -45.63 7.37
N ARG A 697 -37.45 -44.56 8.16
CA ARG A 697 -36.50 -44.34 9.27
C ARG A 697 -36.67 -45.34 10.41
N PHE A 698 -37.91 -45.72 10.73
CA PHE A 698 -38.21 -46.67 11.80
C PHE A 698 -38.04 -48.15 11.41
N GLU A 699 -37.72 -48.46 10.15
CA GLU A 699 -37.51 -49.83 9.65
C GLU A 699 -36.51 -50.62 10.50
N VAL A 700 -35.46 -49.95 11.01
CA VAL A 700 -34.47 -50.56 11.92
C VAL A 700 -35.11 -51.13 13.19
N LEU A 701 -36.12 -50.46 13.76
CA LEU A 701 -36.82 -50.93 14.95
C LEU A 701 -37.69 -52.15 14.63
N ASP A 702 -38.29 -52.22 13.43
CA ASP A 702 -39.05 -53.39 12.97
C ASP A 702 -38.14 -54.61 12.78
N MET A 703 -36.95 -54.41 12.19
CA MET A 703 -35.97 -55.47 12.05
C MET A 703 -35.51 -56.01 13.41
N VAL A 704 -35.30 -55.12 14.40
CA VAL A 704 -34.96 -55.51 15.77
C VAL A 704 -36.13 -56.21 16.47
N LEU A 705 -37.37 -55.72 16.32
CA LEU A 705 -38.57 -56.37 16.83
C LEU A 705 -38.73 -57.78 16.26
N SER A 706 -38.49 -57.95 14.96
CA SER A 706 -38.51 -59.26 14.28
C SER A 706 -37.47 -60.21 14.89
N MET A 707 -36.26 -59.74 15.22
CA MET A 707 -35.25 -60.54 15.90
C MET A 707 -35.66 -60.95 17.32
N ILE A 708 -36.27 -60.05 18.09
CA ILE A 708 -36.71 -60.34 19.47
C ILE A 708 -37.87 -61.34 19.50
N THR A 709 -38.80 -61.24 18.54
CA THR A 709 -40.02 -62.07 18.51
C THR A 709 -39.84 -63.41 17.80
N SER A 710 -38.73 -63.62 17.10
CA SER A 710 -38.42 -64.88 16.42
C SER A 710 -38.10 -66.03 17.40
N SER A 711 -38.49 -67.27 17.06
CA SER A 711 -38.11 -68.48 17.81
C SER A 711 -36.62 -68.79 17.68
N SER A 712 -36.03 -69.54 18.60
CA SER A 712 -34.59 -69.87 18.62
C SER A 712 -34.06 -70.45 17.28
N THR A 713 -34.91 -71.19 16.56
CA THR A 713 -34.62 -71.77 15.24
C THR A 713 -34.70 -70.77 14.08
N MET A 714 -35.47 -69.68 14.21
CA MET A 714 -35.77 -68.73 13.15
C MET A 714 -35.07 -67.37 13.31
N VAL A 715 -34.51 -67.05 14.50
CA VAL A 715 -33.77 -65.80 14.77
C VAL A 715 -32.71 -65.53 13.71
N PHE A 716 -32.02 -66.56 13.21
CA PHE A 716 -30.96 -66.42 12.22
C PHE A 716 -31.43 -65.78 10.90
N LEU A 717 -32.64 -66.06 10.46
CA LEU A 717 -33.19 -65.48 9.23
C LEU A 717 -33.44 -63.97 9.42
N SER A 718 -34.07 -63.61 10.54
CA SER A 718 -34.36 -62.22 10.91
C SER A 718 -33.07 -61.42 11.12
N TYR A 719 -32.07 -62.01 11.79
CA TYR A 719 -30.74 -61.44 11.93
C TYR A 719 -30.04 -61.25 10.58
N TRP A 720 -30.18 -62.19 9.64
CA TRP A 720 -29.50 -62.07 8.35
C TRP A 720 -30.04 -60.91 7.52
N THR A 721 -31.35 -60.65 7.56
CA THR A 721 -31.96 -59.46 6.95
C THR A 721 -31.44 -58.19 7.60
N PHE A 722 -31.41 -58.15 8.94
CA PHE A 722 -30.85 -57.03 9.70
C PHE A 722 -29.37 -56.78 9.37
N ALA A 723 -28.55 -57.83 9.33
CA ALA A 723 -27.11 -57.72 9.14
C ALA A 723 -26.75 -57.18 7.75
N LYS A 724 -27.54 -57.50 6.72
CA LYS A 724 -27.38 -56.94 5.37
C LYS A 724 -27.61 -55.43 5.34
N ALA A 725 -28.58 -54.92 6.10
CA ALA A 725 -28.92 -53.50 6.12
C ALA A 725 -28.01 -52.70 7.05
N HIS A 726 -27.66 -53.25 8.22
CA HIS A 726 -27.01 -52.50 9.28
C HIS A 726 -25.56 -52.88 9.56
N GLY A 727 -25.07 -54.03 9.09
CA GLY A 727 -23.73 -54.56 9.33
C GLY A 727 -23.75 -55.79 10.24
N SER A 728 -22.59 -56.43 10.47
CA SER A 728 -22.56 -57.70 11.22
C SER A 728 -22.96 -57.57 12.69
N GLN A 729 -22.60 -56.49 13.38
CA GLN A 729 -23.08 -56.09 14.73
C GLN A 729 -23.29 -57.26 15.72
N LEU A 730 -22.29 -58.15 15.80
CA LEU A 730 -22.40 -59.39 16.56
C LEU A 730 -22.56 -59.15 18.06
N ALA A 731 -21.96 -58.09 18.60
CA ALA A 731 -22.07 -57.72 20.01
C ALA A 731 -23.50 -57.27 20.39
N PHE A 732 -24.17 -56.54 19.50
CA PHE A 732 -25.58 -56.16 19.66
C PHE A 732 -26.49 -57.39 19.67
N LEU A 733 -26.30 -58.30 18.69
CA LEU A 733 -27.06 -59.55 18.61
C LEU A 733 -26.87 -60.42 19.87
N GLU A 734 -25.62 -60.59 20.32
CA GLU A 734 -25.30 -61.42 21.49
C GLU A 734 -26.00 -60.90 22.75
N ALA A 735 -26.01 -59.57 22.94
CA ALA A 735 -26.68 -58.95 24.06
C ALA A 735 -28.19 -59.10 24.01
N LEU A 736 -28.78 -58.90 22.83
CA LEU A 736 -30.23 -59.02 22.63
C LEU A 736 -30.71 -60.46 22.92
N MET A 737 -29.97 -61.46 22.43
CA MET A 737 -30.29 -62.87 22.64
C MET A 737 -30.05 -63.31 24.08
N ARG A 738 -29.04 -62.77 24.78
CA ARG A 738 -28.82 -63.04 26.20
C ARG A 738 -29.86 -62.41 27.12
N ALA A 739 -30.46 -61.30 26.70
CA ALA A 739 -31.46 -60.61 27.50
C ALA A 739 -32.78 -61.39 27.56
N ARG A 740 -33.07 -62.26 26.60
CA ARG A 740 -34.30 -63.05 26.53
C ARG A 740 -34.37 -64.13 27.61
N ASP A 741 -35.51 -64.25 28.30
CA ASP A 741 -35.72 -65.28 29.31
C ASP A 741 -36.26 -66.62 28.78
N ASP A 742 -36.65 -66.68 27.50
CA ASP A 742 -37.15 -67.86 26.80
C ASP A 742 -36.06 -68.67 26.06
N ILE A 743 -34.84 -68.15 25.95
CA ILE A 743 -33.71 -68.78 25.24
C ILE A 743 -32.60 -69.17 26.22
N ASP A 744 -32.19 -70.45 26.17
CA ASP A 744 -31.08 -70.96 26.96
C ASP A 744 -29.71 -70.53 26.43
N LYS A 745 -28.70 -70.52 27.30
CA LYS A 745 -27.32 -70.14 26.94
C LYS A 745 -26.72 -71.02 25.83
N SER A 746 -27.12 -72.29 25.73
CA SER A 746 -26.72 -73.20 24.64
C SER A 746 -27.22 -72.70 23.29
N ASP A 747 -28.47 -72.26 23.24
CA ASP A 747 -29.13 -71.81 22.02
C ASP A 747 -28.55 -70.47 21.56
N VAL A 748 -28.27 -69.55 22.49
CA VAL A 748 -27.53 -68.31 22.18
C VAL A 748 -26.17 -68.62 21.56
N THR A 749 -25.45 -69.60 22.10
CA THR A 749 -24.12 -69.99 21.57
C THR A 749 -24.22 -70.56 20.15
N ALA A 750 -25.23 -71.39 19.88
CA ALA A 750 -25.49 -71.96 18.56
C ALA A 750 -25.91 -70.89 17.51
N ILE A 751 -26.75 -69.94 17.91
CA ILE A 751 -27.14 -68.79 17.08
C ILE A 751 -25.92 -67.94 16.74
N MET A 752 -25.08 -67.63 17.74
CA MET A 752 -23.87 -66.84 17.55
C MET A 752 -22.82 -67.55 16.70
N GLU A 753 -22.66 -68.87 16.81
CA GLU A 753 -21.75 -69.64 15.94
C GLU A 753 -22.23 -69.61 14.48
N SER A 754 -23.53 -69.77 14.26
CA SER A 754 -24.15 -69.69 12.94
C SER A 754 -23.98 -68.30 12.32
N ALA A 755 -24.22 -67.24 13.10
CA ALA A 755 -24.00 -65.86 12.71
C ALA A 755 -22.52 -65.59 12.35
N ARG A 756 -21.58 -65.97 13.23
CA ARG A 756 -20.13 -65.80 13.00
C ARG A 756 -19.64 -66.56 11.77
N ARG A 757 -20.13 -67.77 11.53
CA ARG A 757 -19.78 -68.58 10.35
C ARG A 757 -20.22 -67.90 9.07
N LYS A 758 -21.45 -67.39 9.01
CA LYS A 758 -21.97 -66.72 7.83
C LYS A 758 -21.36 -65.34 7.58
N VAL A 759 -21.12 -64.56 8.65
CA VAL A 759 -20.38 -63.28 8.56
C VAL A 759 -18.97 -63.49 8.00
N LYS A 760 -18.27 -64.55 8.43
CA LYS A 760 -16.95 -64.92 7.88
C LYS A 760 -17.02 -65.41 6.44
N GLN A 761 -18.09 -66.12 6.07
CA GLN A 761 -18.27 -66.63 4.70
C GLN A 761 -18.52 -65.52 3.69
N GLU A 762 -19.28 -64.49 4.08
CA GLU A 762 -19.69 -63.37 3.23
C GLU A 762 -18.80 -62.11 3.40
N ASN A 763 -17.76 -62.18 4.23
CA ASN A 763 -16.86 -61.06 4.56
C ASN A 763 -17.59 -59.76 4.95
N LEU A 764 -18.67 -59.87 5.73
CA LEU A 764 -19.49 -58.73 6.09
C LEU A 764 -18.80 -57.87 7.15
N SER A 765 -18.58 -56.58 6.85
CA SER A 765 -18.01 -55.61 7.78
C SER A 765 -19.02 -55.15 8.85
N GLU A 766 -18.52 -54.67 9.99
CA GLU A 766 -19.37 -54.04 11.03
C GLU A 766 -19.96 -52.70 10.58
N ILE A 767 -19.30 -52.01 9.65
CA ILE A 767 -19.76 -50.77 9.02
C ILE A 767 -20.16 -51.09 7.58
N PRO A 768 -21.44 -50.94 7.20
CA PRO A 768 -21.88 -51.11 5.81
C PRO A 768 -21.24 -50.12 4.84
N GLU A 769 -21.33 -50.41 3.53
CA GLU A 769 -20.81 -49.51 2.47
C GLU A 769 -21.45 -48.10 2.50
N GLY A 770 -22.67 -47.98 3.04
CA GLY A 770 -23.38 -46.71 3.24
C GLY A 770 -22.96 -45.88 4.46
N GLY A 771 -21.95 -46.33 5.23
CA GLY A 771 -21.47 -45.65 6.43
C GLY A 771 -22.08 -46.17 7.74
N ILE A 772 -21.79 -45.48 8.86
CA ILE A 772 -22.20 -45.91 10.20
C ILE A 772 -23.72 -45.74 10.36
N THR A 773 -24.41 -46.86 10.53
CA THR A 773 -25.86 -46.92 10.79
C THR A 773 -26.19 -46.58 12.24
N ILE A 774 -27.49 -46.34 12.54
CA ILE A 774 -27.97 -46.03 13.90
C ILE A 774 -27.50 -47.06 14.93
N VAL A 775 -27.59 -48.36 14.61
CA VAL A 775 -27.10 -49.43 15.50
C VAL A 775 -25.59 -49.41 15.65
N GLY A 776 -24.85 -49.08 14.58
CA GLY A 776 -23.41 -48.84 14.66
C GLY A 776 -23.04 -47.70 15.61
N ARG A 777 -23.82 -46.61 15.65
CA ARG A 777 -23.64 -45.52 16.63
C ARG A 777 -23.89 -45.98 18.06
N VAL A 778 -24.92 -46.81 18.27
CA VAL A 778 -25.26 -47.39 19.59
C VAL A 778 -24.13 -48.29 20.11
N GLU A 779 -23.62 -49.19 19.28
CA GLU A 779 -22.51 -50.08 19.66
C GLU A 779 -21.21 -49.30 19.92
N ALA A 780 -20.91 -48.28 19.10
CA ALA A 780 -19.75 -47.42 19.33
C ALA A 780 -19.85 -46.65 20.67
N ALA A 781 -21.05 -46.15 21.00
CA ALA A 781 -21.30 -45.48 22.28
C ALA A 781 -21.15 -46.45 23.48
N HIS A 782 -21.69 -47.66 23.37
CA HIS A 782 -21.58 -48.69 24.41
C HIS A 782 -20.13 -49.18 24.60
N ALA A 783 -19.37 -49.35 23.51
CA ALA A 783 -17.96 -49.72 23.58
C ALA A 783 -17.10 -48.63 24.26
N GLY A 784 -17.44 -47.35 24.05
CA GLY A 784 -16.82 -46.21 24.74
C GLY A 784 -17.15 -46.14 26.23
N GLU A 785 -18.38 -46.46 26.65
CA GLU A 785 -18.79 -46.51 28.06
C GLU A 785 -18.13 -47.67 28.83
N ALA A 786 -17.90 -48.82 28.20
CA ALA A 786 -17.18 -49.95 28.79
C ALA A 786 -15.68 -49.66 29.06
N GLY A 787 -15.13 -48.60 28.44
CA GLY A 787 -13.76 -48.12 28.61
C GLY A 787 -13.54 -47.12 29.75
N LEU A 788 -14.56 -46.79 30.57
CA LEU A 788 -14.48 -45.78 31.64
C LEU A 788 -13.75 -46.23 32.93
N PHE A 789 -12.63 -46.92 32.77
CA PHE A 789 -11.44 -46.78 33.63
C PHE A 789 -10.23 -46.44 32.75
N GLY A 790 -10.30 -45.33 32.02
CA GLY A 790 -9.12 -44.73 31.37
C GLY A 790 -9.38 -44.08 30.01
N GLY A 791 -9.34 -42.74 29.98
CA GLY A 791 -8.96 -41.97 28.79
C GLY A 791 -10.08 -41.63 27.80
N ARG A 792 -10.46 -40.35 27.77
CA ARG A 792 -11.25 -39.72 26.69
C ARG A 792 -10.60 -39.98 25.32
N LEU A 793 -11.28 -40.73 24.45
CA LEU A 793 -10.95 -40.80 23.03
C LEU A 793 -11.77 -39.76 22.26
N ASN A 794 -11.07 -38.72 21.83
CA ASN A 794 -11.52 -37.72 20.88
C ASN A 794 -11.48 -38.37 19.48
N LEU A 795 -12.62 -38.54 18.80
CA LEU A 795 -12.70 -39.15 17.46
C LEU A 795 -13.08 -38.09 16.41
N PRO A 796 -12.11 -37.56 15.61
CA PRO A 796 -12.33 -36.49 14.62
C PRO A 796 -12.97 -36.94 13.29
N GLY A 797 -13.54 -38.14 13.21
CA GLY A 797 -13.95 -38.78 11.95
C GLY A 797 -15.45 -38.84 11.67
N ALA A 798 -16.29 -38.87 12.71
CA ALA A 798 -17.74 -39.04 12.55
C ALA A 798 -18.43 -37.77 12.02
N THR A 799 -17.85 -36.60 12.28
CA THR A 799 -18.31 -35.33 11.73
C THR A 799 -18.03 -35.20 10.22
N LYS A 800 -16.94 -35.79 9.70
CA LYS A 800 -16.56 -35.69 8.28
C LYS A 800 -17.40 -36.52 7.30
N ALA A 801 -17.90 -37.69 7.73
CA ALA A 801 -18.76 -38.53 6.87
C ALA A 801 -20.19 -37.99 6.80
N LEU A 802 -20.70 -37.45 7.91
CA LEU A 802 -21.98 -36.75 7.98
C LEU A 802 -21.94 -35.39 7.28
N THR A 803 -20.83 -34.64 7.32
CA THR A 803 -20.67 -33.43 6.49
C THR A 803 -20.54 -33.75 5.00
N GLY A 804 -20.02 -34.92 4.60
CA GLY A 804 -20.00 -35.35 3.20
C GLY A 804 -21.38 -35.68 2.62
N ALA A 805 -22.21 -36.41 3.37
CA ALA A 805 -23.57 -36.75 2.96
C ALA A 805 -24.53 -35.55 3.08
N LEU A 806 -24.36 -34.68 4.08
CA LEU A 806 -25.14 -33.46 4.22
C LEU A 806 -24.65 -32.33 3.31
N ALA A 807 -23.38 -32.29 2.91
CA ALA A 807 -22.95 -31.42 1.81
C ALA A 807 -23.54 -31.87 0.47
N ALA A 808 -23.84 -33.17 0.30
CA ALA A 808 -24.58 -33.66 -0.87
C ALA A 808 -26.06 -33.27 -0.80
N SER A 809 -26.71 -33.38 0.37
CA SER A 809 -28.10 -32.91 0.57
C SER A 809 -28.24 -31.38 0.55
N ALA A 810 -27.26 -30.63 1.07
CA ALA A 810 -27.21 -29.16 0.99
C ALA A 810 -26.87 -28.68 -0.43
N ARG A 811 -26.05 -29.42 -1.20
CA ARG A 811 -25.86 -29.17 -2.64
C ARG A 811 -27.12 -29.49 -3.47
N LEU A 812 -27.91 -30.48 -3.04
CA LEU A 812 -29.22 -30.79 -3.64
C LEU A 812 -30.28 -29.75 -3.24
N MET A 813 -30.27 -29.25 -2.00
CA MET A 813 -31.11 -28.13 -1.54
C MET A 813 -30.75 -26.85 -2.31
N GLY A 814 -29.47 -26.47 -2.40
CA GLY A 814 -29.01 -25.34 -3.22
C GLY A 814 -29.22 -25.50 -4.74
N ALA A 815 -29.61 -26.70 -5.21
CA ALA A 815 -30.07 -26.93 -6.58
C ALA A 815 -31.61 -26.82 -6.71
N GLY A 816 -32.37 -27.21 -5.68
CA GLY A 816 -33.82 -27.05 -5.61
C GLY A 816 -34.27 -25.59 -5.40
N TRP A 817 -33.46 -24.78 -4.72
CA TRP A 817 -33.69 -23.34 -4.54
C TRP A 817 -33.53 -22.53 -5.84
N ARG A 818 -32.88 -23.09 -6.89
CA ARG A 818 -32.69 -22.42 -8.19
C ARG A 818 -33.97 -22.31 -9.03
N GLN A 819 -35.08 -22.92 -8.62
CA GLN A 819 -36.27 -23.06 -9.45
C GLN A 819 -37.58 -22.53 -8.84
N ALA A 820 -37.57 -21.97 -7.64
CA ALA A 820 -38.78 -21.40 -7.03
C ALA A 820 -38.60 -19.90 -6.73
N ASN A 821 -39.50 -19.09 -7.31
CA ASN A 821 -39.75 -17.67 -7.07
C ASN A 821 -38.76 -16.63 -7.63
N ILE A 822 -38.86 -16.40 -8.95
CA ILE A 822 -38.73 -15.06 -9.54
C ILE A 822 -40.08 -14.71 -10.20
N PRO A 823 -40.91 -13.82 -9.65
CA PRO A 823 -41.98 -13.23 -10.44
C PRO A 823 -41.37 -12.18 -11.40
N PRO A 824 -41.86 -12.07 -12.65
CA PRO A 824 -41.35 -11.07 -13.58
C PRO A 824 -41.78 -9.68 -13.10
N VAL A 825 -40.82 -8.81 -12.84
CA VAL A 825 -41.08 -7.38 -12.63
C VAL A 825 -41.55 -6.79 -13.96
N SER A 826 -42.85 -6.54 -14.06
CA SER A 826 -43.44 -5.77 -15.14
C SER A 826 -43.09 -4.29 -14.96
N SER A 827 -42.60 -3.69 -16.04
CA SER A 827 -42.38 -2.27 -16.24
C SER A 827 -43.59 -1.41 -15.89
N THR A 828 -43.39 -0.43 -15.00
CA THR A 828 -43.84 0.97 -15.14
C THR A 828 -42.91 1.87 -14.36
#